data_AF-A0A535VQ56-F1
#
_entry.id   AF-A0A535VQ56-F1
#
_cell.length_a   1.000
_cell.length_b   1.000
_cell.length_c   1.000
_cell.angle_alpha   90.00
_cell.angle_beta   90.00
_cell.angle_gamma   90.00
#
_symmetry.space_group_name_H-M   'P 1'
#
loop_
_entity.id
_entity.type
_entity.pdbx_description
1 polymer ?
#
loop_
_entity_poly.entity_id
_entity_poly.type
_entity_poly.pdbx_seq_one_letter_code
_entity_poly.pdbx_strand_id
1 'polypeptide(L)'
;MNRNKIIAADEAVRVILNNDTVAISGFGGTGVPEELAIALETRFLGTGAPRDLTLIYAAGMGDGKTRGVNHFGHEGMVKRVIGGYWGQAPSLAALALENKIEAYCFPQGVVSHFFRDIAAGKPGTITSVGLDTFIDPRLEGGRLNDVTKEDLIELIHLHGVDYLFFPAFPIQIALLRGTTADEEGNITMEKEALTLEVLSIAQAVKNSGGIVMVQVERVTTERILSPKAVRIPGILVDCVVVARPQHHMQTFAESYNPAYTGEIRIPTSTIKPMAFDVRKVIARRATMFLKINAVVNLGVGMPEGVASVANEEKILDMITLTVDTGGIGGIPVGGQSFGAVANAQAIIDQPYQFDFYDGGGLDQAFLGLAEVDEEGNVNVSRFGSRFTGAGAFINISQNAKAVYFMGAFTAGGKITIEDGRLHILEQVKGKKFVRRVQQITFSALKALQRQQTAYYITERCVFRLTAAGLELVEIAPGVDLERDILAHMEFVPLIASTVHEMDPAIFHDALMGLQQRSPLSLEERLHYNEADNVLYINFEGLSIETVEEAQKLADFFDKKLASFGKKVNAITNYDNFNLNPLASERFFAMVKHNHEQYFLSYTRHSTNAFFRHQLGTQFTKASLENSIYKSFEEAKEHL
;
A
#
# COMPACT_ATOMS: atom_id res chain seq x y z
N MET A 1 7.79 -41.11 -19.75
CA MET A 1 8.97 -40.52 -20.41
C MET A 1 9.58 -39.57 -19.40
N ASN A 2 10.70 -39.90 -18.76
CA ASN A 2 11.42 -38.92 -17.93
C ASN A 2 11.90 -37.80 -18.86
N ARG A 3 11.22 -36.65 -18.81
CA ARG A 3 11.69 -35.45 -19.48
C ARG A 3 12.68 -34.81 -18.52
N ASN A 4 13.97 -35.10 -18.65
CA ASN A 4 14.98 -34.34 -17.91
C ASN A 4 14.90 -32.88 -18.38
N LYS A 5 14.41 -31.99 -17.50
CA LYS A 5 14.23 -30.56 -17.76
C LYS A 5 15.40 -29.71 -17.30
N ILE A 6 16.40 -30.31 -16.64
CA ILE A 6 17.52 -29.60 -16.06
C ILE A 6 18.55 -29.32 -17.17
N ILE A 7 18.78 -28.05 -17.47
CA ILE A 7 19.72 -27.59 -18.50
C ILE A 7 20.58 -26.45 -17.94
N ALA A 8 21.69 -26.16 -18.62
CA ALA A 8 22.55 -25.02 -18.27
C ALA A 8 21.88 -23.69 -18.64
N ALA A 9 22.23 -22.61 -17.92
CA ALA A 9 21.60 -21.30 -18.11
C ALA A 9 21.83 -20.71 -19.52
N ASP A 10 23.04 -20.90 -20.07
CA ASP A 10 23.40 -20.49 -21.42
C ASP A 10 22.62 -21.27 -22.49
N GLU A 11 22.40 -22.57 -22.27
CA GLU A 11 21.53 -23.39 -23.13
C GLU A 11 20.07 -22.95 -23.05
N ALA A 12 19.57 -22.64 -21.85
CA ALA A 12 18.21 -22.18 -21.64
C ALA A 12 17.92 -20.89 -22.41
N VAL A 13 18.77 -19.87 -22.27
CA VAL A 13 18.53 -18.57 -22.89
C VAL A 13 18.76 -18.56 -24.40
N ARG A 14 19.37 -19.59 -25.01
CA ARG A 14 19.64 -19.67 -26.46
C ARG A 14 18.39 -19.72 -27.33
N VAL A 15 17.28 -20.21 -26.79
CA VAL A 15 16.01 -20.31 -27.54
C VAL A 15 15.26 -18.99 -27.64
N ILE A 16 15.69 -17.95 -26.90
CA ILE A 16 15.12 -16.60 -26.98
C ILE A 16 15.54 -15.99 -28.33
N LEU A 17 14.56 -15.59 -29.13
CA LEU A 17 14.74 -15.08 -30.48
C LEU A 17 14.57 -13.56 -30.52
N ASN A 18 14.94 -12.95 -31.64
CA ASN A 18 14.71 -11.52 -31.87
C ASN A 18 13.19 -11.24 -31.89
N ASN A 19 12.79 -10.09 -31.35
CA ASN A 19 11.40 -9.65 -31.24
C ASN A 19 10.49 -10.47 -30.30
N ASP A 20 11.05 -11.42 -29.53
CA ASP A 20 10.27 -12.14 -28.52
C ASP A 20 9.75 -11.18 -27.44
N THR A 21 8.53 -11.45 -26.96
CA THR A 21 8.01 -10.84 -25.73
C THR A 21 8.45 -11.68 -24.54
N VAL A 22 9.21 -11.06 -23.63
CA VAL A 22 9.78 -11.69 -22.44
C VAL A 22 9.09 -11.13 -21.19
N ALA A 23 8.41 -12.01 -20.45
CA ALA A 23 7.92 -11.71 -19.12
C ALA A 23 8.93 -12.18 -18.07
N ILE A 24 9.20 -11.31 -17.09
CA ILE A 24 10.07 -11.61 -15.95
C ILE A 24 9.34 -11.23 -14.66
N SER A 25 9.40 -12.12 -13.66
CA SER A 25 8.82 -11.90 -12.34
C SER A 25 9.87 -11.51 -11.31
N GLY A 26 9.47 -10.71 -10.34
CA GLY A 26 10.29 -10.28 -9.22
C GLY A 26 9.83 -8.94 -8.64
N PHE A 27 10.33 -8.61 -7.47
CA PHE A 27 10.05 -7.34 -6.79
C PHE A 27 11.26 -6.89 -5.98
N GLY A 28 11.82 -5.73 -6.29
CA GLY A 28 13.08 -5.28 -5.71
C GLY A 28 14.17 -6.32 -5.95
N GLY A 29 14.66 -6.95 -4.88
CA GLY A 29 15.62 -8.06 -4.93
C GLY A 29 15.01 -9.45 -4.69
N THR A 30 13.70 -9.56 -4.52
CA THR A 30 13.00 -10.82 -4.21
C THR A 30 12.43 -11.45 -5.48
N GLY A 31 12.54 -12.78 -5.61
CA GLY A 31 11.94 -13.52 -6.73
C GLY A 31 12.62 -13.29 -8.09
N VAL A 32 13.72 -12.52 -8.14
CA VAL A 32 14.43 -12.18 -9.38
C VAL A 32 15.24 -13.39 -9.89
N PRO A 33 15.04 -13.85 -11.14
CA PRO A 33 15.81 -14.94 -11.75
C PRO A 33 17.17 -14.45 -12.29
N GLU A 34 18.04 -14.03 -11.38
CA GLU A 34 19.31 -13.35 -11.70
C GLU A 34 20.26 -14.19 -12.61
N GLU A 35 20.37 -15.50 -12.41
CA GLU A 35 21.22 -16.38 -13.24
C GLU A 35 20.76 -16.37 -14.70
N LEU A 36 19.44 -16.42 -14.93
CA LEU A 36 18.85 -16.36 -16.28
C LEU A 36 19.05 -14.98 -16.91
N ALA A 37 18.88 -13.90 -16.15
CA ALA A 37 19.10 -12.54 -16.64
C ALA A 37 20.57 -12.31 -17.04
N ILE A 38 21.52 -12.73 -16.20
CA ILE A 38 22.96 -12.67 -16.48
C ILE A 38 23.32 -13.51 -17.72
N ALA A 39 22.77 -14.72 -17.85
CA ALA A 39 23.03 -15.58 -19.00
C ALA A 39 22.56 -14.93 -20.31
N LEU A 40 21.37 -14.33 -20.30
CA LEU A 40 20.82 -13.62 -21.46
C LEU A 40 21.63 -12.38 -21.83
N GLU A 41 22.02 -11.57 -20.85
CA GLU A 41 22.92 -10.42 -21.05
C GLU A 41 24.26 -10.88 -21.64
N THR A 42 24.88 -11.91 -21.07
CA THR A 42 26.16 -12.45 -21.55
C THR A 42 26.06 -12.89 -23.00
N ARG A 43 24.97 -13.57 -23.37
CA ARG A 43 24.69 -13.97 -24.76
C ARG A 43 24.57 -12.75 -25.67
N PHE A 44 23.83 -11.73 -25.27
CA PHE A 44 23.67 -10.50 -26.04
C PHE A 44 25.01 -9.81 -26.26
N LEU A 45 25.81 -9.60 -25.21
CA LEU A 45 27.12 -8.96 -25.30
C LEU A 45 28.11 -9.77 -26.16
N GLY A 46 28.03 -11.10 -26.11
CA GLY A 46 28.91 -11.98 -26.89
C GLY A 46 28.53 -12.14 -28.35
N THR A 47 27.24 -12.01 -28.70
CA THR A 47 26.72 -12.38 -30.04
C THR A 47 25.97 -11.26 -30.76
N GLY A 48 25.58 -10.20 -30.06
CA GLY A 48 24.66 -9.17 -30.54
C GLY A 48 23.20 -9.64 -30.66
N ALA A 49 22.84 -10.81 -30.11
CA ALA A 49 21.51 -11.40 -30.16
C ALA A 49 21.09 -11.99 -28.79
N PRO A 50 19.79 -12.01 -28.44
CA PRO A 50 18.66 -11.56 -29.25
C PRO A 50 18.52 -10.03 -29.28
N ARG A 51 17.82 -9.52 -30.30
CA ARG A 51 17.58 -8.09 -30.50
C ARG A 51 16.10 -7.76 -30.42
N ASP A 52 15.83 -6.49 -30.12
CA ASP A 52 14.51 -5.87 -30.25
C ASP A 52 13.41 -6.57 -29.42
N LEU A 53 13.77 -7.10 -28.26
CA LEU A 53 12.82 -7.74 -27.34
C LEU A 53 11.75 -6.76 -26.85
N THR A 54 10.56 -7.29 -26.56
CA THR A 54 9.58 -6.60 -25.70
C THR A 54 9.68 -7.16 -24.29
N LEU A 55 10.12 -6.34 -23.34
CA LEU A 55 10.22 -6.74 -21.94
C LEU A 55 8.98 -6.29 -21.16
N ILE A 56 8.34 -7.20 -20.44
CA ILE A 56 7.19 -6.88 -19.57
C ILE A 56 7.43 -7.36 -18.13
N TYR A 57 7.16 -6.48 -17.16
CA TYR A 57 7.24 -6.80 -15.74
C TYR A 57 6.28 -5.97 -14.89
N ALA A 58 5.71 -6.58 -13.86
CA ALA A 58 4.73 -5.92 -13.00
C ALA A 58 5.40 -4.90 -12.07
N ALA A 59 6.44 -5.30 -11.35
CA ALA A 59 7.11 -4.46 -10.37
C ALA A 59 8.56 -4.17 -10.74
N GLY A 60 9.13 -3.13 -10.14
CA GLY A 60 10.53 -2.77 -10.36
C GLY A 60 11.47 -3.80 -9.75
N MET A 61 12.40 -4.31 -10.54
CA MET A 61 13.39 -5.31 -10.13
C MET A 61 14.79 -4.77 -10.32
N GLY A 62 15.58 -4.75 -9.25
CA GLY A 62 16.93 -4.23 -9.32
C GLY A 62 17.44 -3.72 -7.97
N ASP A 63 18.74 -3.58 -7.89
CA ASP A 63 19.45 -2.99 -6.77
C ASP A 63 19.63 -1.46 -6.91
N GLY A 64 19.05 -0.88 -7.96
CA GLY A 64 19.26 0.51 -8.36
C GLY A 64 20.61 0.74 -9.04
N LYS A 65 21.30 -0.33 -9.50
CA LYS A 65 22.60 -0.26 -10.17
C LYS A 65 22.66 -1.20 -11.37
N THR A 66 23.00 -2.48 -11.16
CA THR A 66 23.37 -3.41 -12.24
C THR A 66 22.59 -4.72 -12.22
N ARG A 67 21.83 -5.00 -11.15
CA ARG A 67 21.13 -6.28 -10.96
C ARG A 67 19.69 -6.25 -11.47
N GLY A 68 19.05 -7.42 -11.59
CA GLY A 68 17.65 -7.54 -12.01
C GLY A 68 17.44 -7.11 -13.46
N VAL A 69 16.41 -6.29 -13.73
CA VAL A 69 16.13 -5.90 -15.12
C VAL A 69 17.17 -4.96 -15.73
N ASN A 70 18.14 -4.49 -14.95
CA ASN A 70 19.27 -3.72 -15.48
C ASN A 70 20.11 -4.50 -16.50
N HIS A 71 20.12 -5.84 -16.43
CA HIS A 71 20.77 -6.73 -17.39
C HIS A 71 20.22 -6.61 -18.83
N PHE A 72 19.04 -6.00 -18.99
CA PHE A 72 18.41 -5.75 -20.30
C PHE A 72 18.74 -4.37 -20.87
N GLY A 73 19.41 -3.51 -20.10
CA GLY A 73 19.66 -2.10 -20.42
C GLY A 73 20.79 -1.86 -21.42
N HIS A 74 20.84 -2.63 -22.50
CA HIS A 74 21.81 -2.48 -23.59
C HIS A 74 21.11 -2.04 -24.87
N GLU A 75 21.72 -1.10 -25.60
CA GLU A 75 21.16 -0.58 -26.85
C GLU A 75 20.99 -1.69 -27.89
N GLY A 76 19.78 -1.83 -28.44
CA GLY A 76 19.40 -2.85 -29.42
C GLY A 76 19.00 -4.21 -28.83
N MET A 77 19.15 -4.44 -27.51
CA MET A 77 18.68 -5.66 -26.85
C MET A 77 17.15 -5.67 -26.70
N VAL A 78 16.61 -4.57 -26.16
CA VAL A 78 15.16 -4.36 -26.04
C VAL A 78 14.72 -3.24 -26.97
N LYS A 79 13.60 -3.43 -27.65
CA LYS A 79 12.91 -2.38 -28.41
C LYS A 79 11.88 -1.67 -27.53
N ARG A 80 11.16 -2.43 -26.70
CA ARG A 80 10.02 -1.96 -25.90
C ARG A 80 10.11 -2.50 -24.49
N VAL A 81 9.76 -1.66 -23.52
CA VAL A 81 9.59 -2.06 -22.12
C VAL A 81 8.23 -1.59 -21.61
N ILE A 82 7.47 -2.52 -21.02
CA ILE A 82 6.22 -2.28 -20.31
C ILE A 82 6.46 -2.64 -18.85
N GLY A 83 6.72 -1.63 -18.02
CA GLY A 83 7.17 -1.83 -16.64
C GLY A 83 6.36 -1.04 -15.64
N GLY A 84 5.93 -1.66 -14.55
CA GLY A 84 5.16 -0.93 -13.53
C GLY A 84 5.98 0.04 -12.70
N TYR A 85 7.26 -0.25 -12.44
CA TYR A 85 8.16 0.67 -11.74
C TYR A 85 9.57 0.63 -12.33
N TRP A 86 10.13 1.80 -12.63
CA TRP A 86 11.39 2.00 -13.33
C TRP A 86 12.52 2.48 -12.41
N GLY A 87 12.19 2.92 -11.20
CA GLY A 87 13.15 3.54 -10.28
C GLY A 87 14.32 2.65 -9.83
N GLN A 88 14.22 1.32 -10.01
CA GLN A 88 15.27 0.34 -9.69
C GLN A 88 16.10 -0.10 -10.91
N ALA A 89 15.78 0.42 -12.10
CA ALA A 89 16.36 -0.01 -13.37
C ALA A 89 17.06 1.15 -14.10
N PRO A 90 18.09 1.79 -13.52
CA PRO A 90 18.73 2.96 -14.14
C PRO A 90 19.25 2.73 -15.56
N SER A 91 19.73 1.53 -15.93
CA SER A 91 20.21 1.28 -17.29
C SER A 91 19.07 1.32 -18.32
N LEU A 92 17.92 0.70 -18.02
CA LEU A 92 16.72 0.78 -18.85
C LEU A 92 16.13 2.20 -18.86
N ALA A 93 16.08 2.85 -17.69
CA ALA A 93 15.58 4.20 -17.57
C ALA A 93 16.41 5.18 -18.43
N ALA A 94 17.73 5.02 -18.48
CA ALA A 94 18.61 5.83 -19.33
C ALA A 94 18.25 5.67 -20.82
N LEU A 95 18.09 4.44 -21.31
CA LEU A 95 17.69 4.20 -22.72
C LEU A 95 16.34 4.86 -23.05
N ALA A 96 15.39 4.79 -22.13
CA ALA A 96 14.08 5.41 -22.31
C ALA A 96 14.16 6.95 -22.27
N LEU A 97 14.94 7.55 -21.36
CA LEU A 97 15.19 9.00 -21.33
C LEU A 97 15.87 9.50 -22.62
N GLU A 98 16.78 8.70 -23.16
CA GLU A 98 17.48 8.98 -24.42
C GLU A 98 16.64 8.70 -25.67
N ASN A 99 15.36 8.34 -25.53
CA ASN A 99 14.46 7.98 -26.63
C ASN A 99 14.99 6.83 -27.51
N LYS A 100 15.79 5.92 -26.94
CA LYS A 100 16.36 4.76 -27.65
C LYS A 100 15.43 3.56 -27.68
N ILE A 101 14.48 3.50 -26.74
CA ILE A 101 13.51 2.41 -26.60
C ILE A 101 12.11 2.98 -26.35
N GLU A 102 11.10 2.21 -26.75
CA GLU A 102 9.72 2.48 -26.38
C GLU A 102 9.51 2.11 -24.90
N ALA A 103 8.87 2.99 -24.14
CA ALA A 103 8.77 2.90 -22.69
C ALA A 103 7.35 3.22 -22.23
N TYR A 104 6.70 2.22 -21.64
CA TYR A 104 5.39 2.33 -21.02
C TYR A 104 5.48 2.05 -19.52
N CYS A 105 4.63 2.74 -18.77
CA CYS A 105 4.32 2.42 -17.40
C CYS A 105 2.84 2.06 -17.29
N PHE A 106 2.57 0.81 -16.91
CA PHE A 106 1.24 0.36 -16.51
C PHE A 106 1.22 0.20 -14.99
N PRO A 107 0.11 0.44 -14.29
CA PRO A 107 0.04 0.21 -12.84
C PRO A 107 0.41 -1.24 -12.51
N GLN A 108 1.18 -1.45 -11.45
CA GLN A 108 1.73 -2.77 -11.11
C GLN A 108 0.65 -3.85 -11.02
N GLY A 109 -0.47 -3.56 -10.35
CA GLY A 109 -1.58 -4.52 -10.24
C GLY A 109 -2.26 -4.81 -11.57
N VAL A 110 -2.33 -3.82 -12.45
CA VAL A 110 -2.88 -4.00 -13.80
C VAL A 110 -1.99 -4.94 -14.60
N VAL A 111 -0.66 -4.85 -14.51
CA VAL A 111 0.24 -5.81 -15.16
C VAL A 111 0.10 -7.21 -14.57
N SER A 112 -0.05 -7.35 -13.24
CA SER A 112 -0.28 -8.64 -12.59
C SER A 112 -1.61 -9.29 -13.06
N HIS A 113 -2.68 -8.51 -13.20
CA HIS A 113 -3.96 -8.96 -13.78
C HIS A 113 -3.84 -9.25 -15.28
N PHE A 114 -3.05 -8.47 -16.01
CA PHE A 114 -2.80 -8.64 -17.44
C PHE A 114 -2.21 -10.02 -17.75
N PHE A 115 -1.22 -10.48 -16.96
CA PHE A 115 -0.73 -11.85 -17.08
C PHE A 115 -1.82 -12.89 -16.83
N ARG A 116 -2.65 -12.70 -15.79
CA ARG A 116 -3.77 -13.61 -15.48
C ARG A 116 -4.82 -13.64 -16.59
N ASP A 117 -5.11 -12.51 -17.23
CA ASP A 117 -6.10 -12.39 -18.30
C ASP A 117 -5.57 -13.00 -19.61
N ILE A 118 -4.29 -12.82 -19.95
CA ILE A 118 -3.62 -13.54 -21.04
C ILE A 118 -3.65 -15.05 -20.79
N ALA A 119 -3.32 -15.49 -19.56
CA ALA A 119 -3.40 -16.89 -19.17
C ALA A 119 -4.81 -17.49 -19.39
N ALA A 120 -5.86 -16.69 -19.16
CA ALA A 120 -7.24 -17.12 -19.36
C ALA A 120 -7.74 -16.99 -20.81
N GLY A 121 -6.93 -16.49 -21.75
CA GLY A 121 -7.35 -16.26 -23.14
C GLY A 121 -8.38 -15.16 -23.30
N LYS A 122 -8.41 -14.19 -22.38
CA LYS A 122 -9.29 -13.01 -22.46
C LYS A 122 -8.75 -12.01 -23.49
N PRO A 123 -9.60 -11.13 -24.05
CA PRO A 123 -9.17 -10.13 -25.02
C PRO A 123 -8.23 -9.06 -24.46
N GLY A 124 -8.17 -8.91 -23.13
CA GLY A 124 -7.36 -7.91 -22.43
C GLY A 124 -7.87 -7.68 -21.02
N THR A 125 -7.23 -6.75 -20.31
CA THR A 125 -7.61 -6.36 -18.94
C THR A 125 -8.46 -5.10 -18.97
N ILE A 126 -9.61 -5.14 -18.30
CA ILE A 126 -10.51 -4.01 -18.15
C ILE A 126 -10.45 -3.55 -16.69
N THR A 127 -10.17 -2.28 -16.45
CA THR A 127 -10.04 -1.72 -15.10
C THR A 127 -10.37 -0.23 -15.05
N SER A 128 -10.81 0.25 -13.89
CA SER A 128 -10.90 1.70 -13.64
C SER A 128 -9.58 2.28 -13.13
N VAL A 129 -8.62 1.45 -12.73
CA VAL A 129 -7.33 1.87 -12.18
C VAL A 129 -6.55 2.63 -13.26
N GLY A 130 -6.21 3.88 -12.97
CA GLY A 130 -5.47 4.75 -13.88
C GLY A 130 -6.32 5.77 -14.62
N LEU A 131 -7.66 5.71 -14.54
CA LEU A 131 -8.52 6.78 -15.05
C LEU A 131 -8.15 8.12 -14.39
N ASP A 132 -8.15 9.17 -15.20
CA ASP A 132 -7.83 10.55 -14.78
C ASP A 132 -6.39 10.71 -14.23
N THR A 133 -5.49 9.76 -14.55
CA THR A 133 -4.05 9.81 -14.26
C THR A 133 -3.24 9.79 -15.56
N PHE A 134 -1.91 9.89 -15.51
CA PHE A 134 -1.07 9.78 -16.70
C PHE A 134 -1.21 8.44 -17.46
N ILE A 135 -1.80 7.41 -16.84
CA ILE A 135 -2.15 6.14 -17.48
C ILE A 135 -3.32 6.30 -18.47
N ASP A 136 -4.22 7.23 -18.21
CA ASP A 136 -5.38 7.49 -19.05
C ASP A 136 -4.93 7.94 -20.46
N PRO A 137 -5.42 7.31 -21.55
CA PRO A 137 -5.04 7.68 -22.92
C PRO A 137 -5.51 9.09 -23.31
N ARG A 138 -6.47 9.68 -22.59
CA ARG A 138 -6.85 11.09 -22.76
C ARG A 138 -5.79 12.07 -22.24
N LEU A 139 -4.86 11.58 -21.40
CA LEU A 139 -3.72 12.31 -20.88
C LEU A 139 -2.44 11.83 -21.57
N GLU A 140 -1.71 10.88 -20.98
CA GLU A 140 -0.40 10.43 -21.52
C GLU A 140 -0.44 8.98 -22.03
N GLY A 141 -1.45 8.18 -21.67
CA GLY A 141 -1.56 6.78 -22.09
C GLY A 141 -0.45 5.87 -21.52
N GLY A 142 0.10 6.23 -20.36
CA GLY A 142 1.21 5.50 -19.73
C GLY A 142 2.55 5.60 -20.46
N ARG A 143 2.67 6.42 -21.50
CA ARG A 143 3.91 6.61 -22.27
C ARG A 143 4.90 7.45 -21.48
N LEU A 144 6.18 7.07 -21.51
CA LEU A 144 7.22 7.73 -20.70
C LEU A 144 8.17 8.64 -21.49
N ASN A 145 8.13 8.60 -22.83
CA ASN A 145 9.03 9.36 -23.68
C ASN A 145 8.41 9.66 -25.06
N ASP A 146 9.13 10.42 -25.88
CA ASP A 146 8.64 10.89 -27.18
C ASP A 146 8.71 9.83 -28.27
N VAL A 147 9.65 8.88 -28.23
CA VAL A 147 9.73 7.81 -29.24
C VAL A 147 8.57 6.82 -29.13
N THR A 148 7.95 6.71 -27.96
CA THR A 148 6.79 5.85 -27.72
C THR A 148 5.53 6.48 -28.33
N LYS A 149 5.00 5.89 -29.40
CA LYS A 149 3.86 6.42 -30.16
C LYS A 149 2.61 5.55 -30.18
N GLU A 150 2.78 4.23 -30.13
CA GLU A 150 1.66 3.28 -30.17
C GLU A 150 0.79 3.43 -28.92
N ASP A 151 -0.53 3.45 -29.10
CA ASP A 151 -1.46 3.47 -27.98
C ASP A 151 -1.74 2.03 -27.57
N LEU A 152 -1.36 1.66 -26.34
CA LEU A 152 -1.56 0.32 -25.78
C LEU A 152 -2.71 0.28 -24.75
N ILE A 153 -3.43 1.39 -24.61
CA ILE A 153 -4.51 1.57 -23.65
C ILE A 153 -5.66 2.25 -24.38
N GLU A 154 -6.83 1.62 -24.34
CA GLU A 154 -8.05 2.14 -24.92
C GLU A 154 -8.98 2.62 -23.81
N LEU A 155 -9.73 3.71 -24.07
CA LEU A 155 -10.86 4.07 -23.23
C LEU A 155 -12.10 3.37 -23.77
N ILE A 156 -12.74 2.54 -22.95
CA ILE A 156 -13.98 1.85 -23.31
C ILE A 156 -15.10 2.28 -22.37
N HIS A 157 -16.35 2.16 -22.83
CA HIS A 157 -17.52 2.55 -22.07
C HIS A 157 -18.43 1.35 -21.85
N LEU A 158 -18.63 0.96 -20.58
CA LEU A 158 -19.43 -0.19 -20.18
C LEU A 158 -20.47 0.26 -19.16
N HIS A 159 -21.75 -0.02 -19.45
CA HIS A 159 -22.86 0.29 -18.54
C HIS A 159 -22.91 1.74 -18.01
N GLY A 160 -22.57 2.72 -18.85
CA GLY A 160 -22.58 4.13 -18.42
C GLY A 160 -21.30 4.59 -17.74
N VAL A 161 -20.29 3.72 -17.59
CA VAL A 161 -19.05 3.99 -16.87
C VAL A 161 -17.85 3.78 -17.79
N ASP A 162 -16.89 4.71 -17.71
CA ASP A 162 -15.62 4.60 -18.44
C ASP A 162 -14.68 3.61 -17.74
N TYR A 163 -13.97 2.82 -18.54
CA TYR A 163 -12.90 1.91 -18.12
C TYR A 163 -11.71 2.06 -19.04
N LEU A 164 -10.52 1.76 -18.53
CA LEU A 164 -9.34 1.51 -19.32
C LEU A 164 -9.31 0.04 -19.74
N PHE A 165 -9.05 -0.19 -21.02
CA PHE A 165 -8.85 -1.50 -21.61
C PHE A 165 -7.40 -1.63 -22.08
N PHE A 166 -6.73 -2.68 -21.62
CA PHE A 166 -5.37 -3.04 -21.98
C PHE A 166 -5.44 -4.29 -22.87
N PRO A 167 -5.35 -4.16 -24.21
CA PRO A 167 -5.47 -5.29 -25.12
C PRO A 167 -4.39 -6.34 -24.89
N ALA A 168 -4.78 -7.62 -24.84
CA ALA A 168 -3.86 -8.72 -24.63
C ALA A 168 -2.97 -8.97 -25.87
N PHE A 169 -1.72 -9.36 -25.64
CA PHE A 169 -0.80 -9.84 -26.67
C PHE A 169 -0.05 -11.10 -26.18
N PRO A 170 0.38 -11.99 -27.10
CA PRO A 170 1.03 -13.24 -26.71
C PRO A 170 2.42 -13.00 -26.13
N ILE A 171 2.80 -13.78 -25.11
CA ILE A 171 4.12 -13.72 -24.46
C ILE A 171 4.90 -14.99 -24.81
N GLN A 172 6.11 -14.84 -25.35
CA GLN A 172 6.89 -15.97 -25.87
C GLN A 172 7.79 -16.60 -24.81
N ILE A 173 8.31 -15.83 -23.86
CA ILE A 173 9.30 -16.31 -22.88
C ILE A 173 8.89 -15.89 -21.47
N ALA A 174 8.98 -16.83 -20.52
CA ALA A 174 8.94 -16.53 -19.09
C ALA A 174 10.30 -16.80 -18.45
N LEU A 175 10.82 -15.82 -17.70
CA LEU A 175 11.95 -15.98 -16.79
C LEU A 175 11.42 -15.93 -15.35
N LEU A 176 11.42 -17.07 -14.66
CA LEU A 176 10.84 -17.23 -13.34
C LEU A 176 11.83 -17.83 -12.35
N ARG A 177 11.48 -17.76 -11.07
CA ARG A 177 12.27 -18.30 -9.96
C ARG A 177 11.39 -19.10 -9.00
N GLY A 178 11.97 -20.16 -8.43
CA GLY A 178 11.47 -20.79 -7.21
C GLY A 178 12.62 -21.40 -6.41
N THR A 179 12.31 -22.15 -5.36
CA THR A 179 13.33 -22.71 -4.46
C THR A 179 13.77 -24.11 -4.90
N THR A 180 12.82 -25.03 -5.08
CA THR A 180 13.13 -26.44 -5.37
C THR A 180 12.32 -26.93 -6.58
N ALA A 181 12.97 -27.66 -7.49
CA ALA A 181 12.32 -28.41 -8.55
C ALA A 181 12.38 -29.93 -8.31
N ASP A 182 11.30 -30.65 -8.57
CA ASP A 182 11.34 -32.12 -8.68
C ASP A 182 11.64 -32.61 -10.10
N GLU A 183 11.80 -33.93 -10.31
CA GLU A 183 12.14 -34.53 -11.62
C GLU A 183 11.14 -34.20 -12.73
N GLU A 184 9.87 -33.97 -12.38
CA GLU A 184 8.81 -33.61 -13.33
C GLU A 184 8.78 -32.10 -13.62
N GLY A 185 9.62 -31.32 -12.93
CA GLY A 185 9.75 -29.87 -13.04
C GLY A 185 8.73 -29.09 -12.23
N ASN A 186 8.07 -29.70 -11.24
CA ASN A 186 7.20 -28.94 -10.34
C ASN A 186 8.04 -28.10 -9.37
N ILE A 187 7.64 -26.85 -9.18
CA ILE A 187 8.41 -25.86 -8.43
C ILE A 187 7.72 -25.52 -7.12
N THR A 188 8.45 -25.61 -6.02
CA THR A 188 8.06 -25.06 -4.71
C THR A 188 8.88 -23.82 -4.38
N MET A 189 8.34 -22.98 -3.49
CA MET A 189 8.91 -21.67 -3.13
C MET A 189 9.11 -21.55 -1.62
N GLU A 190 9.54 -22.62 -0.96
CA GLU A 190 9.58 -22.69 0.50
C GLU A 190 10.63 -21.76 1.15
N LYS A 191 11.63 -21.29 0.39
CA LYS A 191 12.59 -20.30 0.85
C LYS A 191 12.38 -18.91 0.24
N GLU A 192 11.46 -18.74 -0.69
CA GLU A 192 11.19 -17.42 -1.26
C GLU A 192 10.43 -16.56 -0.24
N ALA A 193 10.74 -15.27 -0.16
CA ALA A 193 10.01 -14.36 0.73
C ALA A 193 8.60 -14.03 0.20
N LEU A 194 8.36 -14.22 -1.10
CA LEU A 194 7.12 -13.88 -1.80
C LEU A 194 6.85 -14.87 -2.93
N THR A 195 5.59 -15.06 -3.31
CA THR A 195 5.18 -15.92 -4.44
C THR A 195 4.87 -15.15 -5.72
N LEU A 196 4.50 -13.87 -5.62
CA LEU A 196 4.33 -12.95 -6.75
C LEU A 196 3.32 -13.48 -7.80
N GLU A 197 3.49 -13.11 -9.06
CA GLU A 197 2.63 -13.45 -10.20
C GLU A 197 3.16 -14.63 -11.04
N VAL A 198 4.10 -15.43 -10.50
CA VAL A 198 4.83 -16.47 -11.24
C VAL A 198 3.93 -17.49 -11.93
N LEU A 199 2.85 -17.92 -11.26
CA LEU A 199 1.89 -18.87 -11.84
C LEU A 199 1.14 -18.25 -13.02
N SER A 200 0.74 -16.98 -12.89
CA SER A 200 0.03 -16.27 -13.96
C SER A 200 0.92 -16.09 -15.19
N ILE A 201 2.19 -15.72 -15.00
CA ILE A 201 3.16 -15.63 -16.10
C ILE A 201 3.38 -16.99 -16.75
N ALA A 202 3.60 -18.05 -15.97
CA ALA A 202 3.82 -19.39 -16.51
C ALA A 202 2.63 -19.84 -17.38
N GLN A 203 1.40 -19.64 -16.91
CA GLN A 203 0.20 -19.98 -17.67
C GLN A 203 0.03 -19.11 -18.92
N ALA A 204 0.26 -17.78 -18.81
CA ALA A 204 0.18 -16.85 -19.93
C ALA A 204 1.12 -17.23 -21.07
N VAL A 205 2.37 -17.56 -20.73
CA VAL A 205 3.38 -17.98 -21.71
C VAL A 205 3.04 -19.32 -22.33
N LYS A 206 2.64 -20.33 -21.53
CA LYS A 206 2.26 -21.63 -22.09
C LYS A 206 1.06 -21.55 -23.01
N ASN A 207 0.04 -20.77 -22.65
CA ASN A 207 -1.15 -20.60 -23.48
C ASN A 207 -0.90 -19.71 -24.70
N SER A 208 0.18 -18.92 -24.70
CA SER A 208 0.72 -18.22 -25.87
C SER A 208 1.59 -19.12 -26.76
N GLY A 209 1.80 -20.39 -26.40
CA GLY A 209 2.68 -21.32 -27.12
C GLY A 209 4.18 -21.13 -26.84
N GLY A 210 4.52 -20.37 -25.80
CA GLY A 210 5.89 -20.00 -25.44
C GLY A 210 6.62 -21.00 -24.53
N ILE A 211 7.78 -20.55 -24.04
CA ILE A 211 8.75 -21.33 -23.25
C ILE A 211 8.87 -20.75 -21.84
N VAL A 212 8.68 -21.59 -20.83
CA VAL A 212 8.81 -21.23 -19.42
C VAL A 212 10.11 -21.76 -18.84
N MET A 213 10.98 -20.83 -18.43
CA MET A 213 12.26 -21.11 -17.81
C MET A 213 12.18 -20.78 -16.31
N VAL A 214 12.53 -21.75 -15.45
CA VAL A 214 12.51 -21.53 -14.00
C VAL A 214 13.90 -21.77 -13.42
N GLN A 215 14.46 -20.73 -12.81
CA GLN A 215 15.65 -20.82 -11.99
C GLN A 215 15.30 -21.35 -10.60
N VAL A 216 16.08 -22.30 -10.07
CA VAL A 216 15.91 -22.87 -8.71
C VAL A 216 17.21 -22.89 -7.92
N GLU A 217 17.12 -22.96 -6.59
CA GLU A 217 18.26 -23.19 -5.68
C GLU A 217 18.75 -24.63 -5.83
N ARG A 218 17.81 -25.58 -5.89
CA ARG A 218 18.12 -27.02 -5.86
C ARG A 218 17.08 -27.88 -6.59
N VAL A 219 17.48 -29.12 -6.85
CA VAL A 219 16.62 -30.17 -7.43
C VAL A 219 16.52 -31.36 -6.49
N THR A 220 15.43 -32.11 -6.57
CA THR A 220 15.21 -33.32 -5.77
C THR A 220 14.60 -34.45 -6.61
N THR A 221 14.97 -35.69 -6.31
CA THR A 221 14.38 -36.88 -6.92
C THR A 221 13.04 -37.25 -6.29
N GLU A 222 12.81 -36.83 -5.03
CA GLU A 222 11.60 -37.10 -4.27
C GLU A 222 11.01 -35.81 -3.69
N ARG A 223 9.69 -35.66 -3.79
CA ARG A 223 8.98 -34.53 -3.20
C ARG A 223 8.66 -34.81 -1.74
N ILE A 224 9.25 -34.02 -0.84
CA ILE A 224 9.01 -34.12 0.60
C ILE A 224 7.88 -33.16 1.06
N LEU A 225 7.62 -32.10 0.31
CA LEU A 225 6.57 -31.11 0.62
C LEU A 225 5.20 -31.54 0.09
N SER A 226 4.14 -31.01 0.73
CA SER A 226 2.75 -31.21 0.30
C SER A 226 2.56 -30.84 -1.18
N PRO A 227 1.73 -31.56 -1.96
CA PRO A 227 1.36 -31.15 -3.31
C PRO A 227 0.77 -29.72 -3.38
N LYS A 228 0.14 -29.24 -2.30
CA LYS A 228 -0.36 -27.86 -2.19
C LYS A 228 0.74 -26.80 -2.15
N ALA A 229 1.99 -27.19 -1.87
CA ALA A 229 3.13 -26.28 -1.85
C ALA A 229 3.70 -25.99 -3.25
N VAL A 230 3.27 -26.75 -4.28
CA VAL A 230 3.67 -26.48 -5.66
C VAL A 230 3.04 -25.19 -6.13
N ARG A 231 3.89 -24.24 -6.54
CA ARG A 231 3.49 -22.92 -7.06
C ARG A 231 3.52 -22.85 -8.57
N ILE A 232 4.46 -23.56 -9.20
CA ILE A 232 4.49 -23.71 -10.66
C ILE A 232 4.44 -25.21 -10.99
N PRO A 233 3.29 -25.73 -11.44
CA PRO A 233 3.17 -27.12 -11.87
C PRO A 233 4.13 -27.44 -13.01
N GLY A 234 4.75 -28.62 -12.95
CA GLY A 234 5.76 -29.02 -13.93
C GLY A 234 5.24 -29.12 -15.35
N ILE A 235 3.92 -29.30 -15.54
CA ILE A 235 3.30 -29.24 -16.88
C ILE A 235 3.47 -27.89 -17.58
N LEU A 236 3.73 -26.83 -16.80
CA LEU A 236 3.97 -25.49 -17.32
C LEU A 236 5.45 -25.19 -17.51
N VAL A 237 6.35 -26.03 -17.01
CA VAL A 237 7.80 -25.77 -17.01
C VAL A 237 8.45 -26.52 -18.16
N ASP A 238 9.14 -25.78 -19.02
CA ASP A 238 9.88 -26.33 -20.16
C ASP A 238 11.34 -26.60 -19.78
N CYS A 239 11.95 -25.74 -18.95
CA CYS A 239 13.30 -25.96 -18.44
C CYS A 239 13.52 -25.45 -17.02
N VAL A 240 14.42 -26.14 -16.32
CA VAL A 240 14.88 -25.81 -14.96
C VAL A 240 16.37 -25.51 -15.01
N VAL A 241 16.77 -24.40 -14.39
CA VAL A 241 18.19 -23.99 -14.27
C VAL A 241 18.56 -23.94 -12.79
N VAL A 242 19.58 -24.68 -12.38
CA VAL A 242 20.10 -24.62 -11.01
C VAL A 242 21.05 -23.42 -10.90
N ALA A 243 20.69 -22.45 -10.06
CA ALA A 243 21.43 -21.21 -9.92
C ALA A 243 22.71 -21.36 -9.10
N ARG A 244 23.69 -20.51 -9.38
CA ARG A 244 24.81 -20.31 -8.44
C ARG A 244 24.31 -19.60 -7.18
N PRO A 245 24.81 -19.94 -5.97
CA PRO A 245 24.30 -19.36 -4.71
C PRO A 245 24.28 -17.83 -4.67
N GLN A 246 25.29 -17.16 -5.22
CA GLN A 246 25.35 -15.70 -5.28
C GLN A 246 24.27 -15.06 -6.18
N HIS A 247 23.68 -15.84 -7.10
CA HIS A 247 22.58 -15.42 -7.98
C HIS A 247 21.21 -15.93 -7.49
N HIS A 248 21.16 -16.54 -6.31
CA HIS A 248 19.95 -17.08 -5.70
C HIS A 248 19.74 -16.62 -4.25
N MET A 249 20.28 -15.46 -3.88
CA MET A 249 19.97 -14.85 -2.57
C MET A 249 18.47 -14.61 -2.43
N GLN A 250 17.90 -14.77 -1.23
CA GLN A 250 16.47 -14.57 -0.97
C GLN A 250 16.01 -13.13 -1.25
N THR A 251 16.87 -12.16 -0.90
CA THR A 251 16.75 -10.75 -1.31
C THR A 251 18.11 -10.24 -1.78
N PHE A 252 18.22 -8.99 -2.22
CA PHE A 252 19.52 -8.40 -2.56
C PHE A 252 20.35 -7.96 -1.34
N ALA A 253 19.77 -7.98 -0.13
CA ALA A 253 20.49 -7.75 1.13
C ALA A 253 20.89 -9.05 1.85
N GLU A 254 20.12 -10.13 1.69
CA GLU A 254 20.22 -11.30 2.55
C GLU A 254 20.22 -12.59 1.74
N SER A 255 21.20 -13.47 2.03
CA SER A 255 21.26 -14.79 1.40
C SER A 255 20.04 -15.62 1.77
N TYR A 256 19.69 -15.64 3.05
CA TYR A 256 18.48 -16.28 3.57
C TYR A 256 18.10 -15.74 4.95
N ASN A 257 16.80 -15.46 5.15
CA ASN A 257 16.19 -15.07 6.41
C ASN A 257 14.93 -15.92 6.66
N PRO A 258 14.95 -16.82 7.66
CA PRO A 258 13.83 -17.71 7.96
C PRO A 258 12.60 -17.01 8.55
N ALA A 259 12.70 -15.73 8.92
CA ALA A 259 11.54 -14.97 9.39
C ALA A 259 10.59 -14.58 8.25
N TYR A 260 11.08 -14.55 7.00
CA TYR A 260 10.28 -14.24 5.81
C TYR A 260 9.44 -15.43 5.33
N THR A 261 9.82 -16.64 5.73
CA THR A 261 9.17 -17.90 5.33
C THR A 261 8.33 -18.51 6.44
N GLY A 262 8.30 -17.88 7.61
CA GLY A 262 7.55 -18.34 8.79
C GLY A 262 8.21 -19.50 9.53
N GLU A 263 9.46 -19.87 9.20
CA GLU A 263 10.22 -20.89 9.94
C GLU A 263 10.54 -20.44 11.37
N ILE A 264 10.77 -19.14 11.56
CA ILE A 264 10.96 -18.52 12.87
C ILE A 264 10.07 -17.28 13.01
N ARG A 265 9.84 -16.87 14.26
CA ARG A 265 9.28 -15.55 14.57
C ARG A 265 10.31 -14.69 15.26
N ILE A 266 10.45 -13.44 14.82
CA ILE A 266 11.32 -12.45 15.45
C ILE A 266 10.50 -11.50 16.35
N PRO A 267 11.02 -11.05 17.51
CA PRO A 267 10.33 -10.08 18.35
C PRO A 267 10.19 -8.71 17.65
N THR A 268 9.05 -8.03 17.83
CA THR A 268 8.86 -6.64 17.36
C THR A 268 9.81 -5.65 18.04
N SER A 269 10.34 -5.99 19.22
CA SER A 269 11.39 -5.22 19.92
C SER A 269 12.72 -5.16 19.14
N THR A 270 12.86 -5.92 18.06
CA THR A 270 14.03 -5.83 17.15
C THR A 270 13.94 -4.66 16.18
N ILE A 271 12.75 -4.08 15.97
CA ILE A 271 12.56 -2.87 15.17
C ILE A 271 13.18 -1.70 15.93
N LYS A 272 14.23 -1.10 15.36
CA LYS A 272 14.89 0.05 15.97
C LYS A 272 13.99 1.28 15.86
N PRO A 273 13.80 2.05 16.94
CA PRO A 273 13.14 3.35 16.88
C PRO A 273 13.83 4.26 15.86
N MET A 274 13.03 5.10 15.23
CA MET A 274 13.57 6.15 14.35
C MET A 274 14.34 7.17 15.18
N ALA A 275 15.42 7.71 14.60
CA ALA A 275 16.05 8.91 15.14
C ALA A 275 15.03 10.05 15.20
N PHE A 276 15.13 10.91 16.21
CA PHE A 276 14.25 12.06 16.34
C PHE A 276 14.66 13.17 15.38
N ASP A 277 14.06 13.15 14.20
CA ASP A 277 14.29 14.09 13.11
C ASP A 277 12.97 14.48 12.43
N VAL A 278 13.07 15.28 11.36
CA VAL A 278 11.93 15.70 10.52
C VAL A 278 11.13 14.51 9.99
N ARG A 279 11.78 13.39 9.66
CA ARG A 279 11.12 12.18 9.17
C ARG A 279 10.25 11.58 10.29
N LYS A 280 10.75 11.54 11.53
CA LYS A 280 9.99 11.07 12.69
C LYS A 280 8.82 12.01 13.04
N VAL A 281 8.96 13.33 12.88
CA VAL A 281 7.85 14.29 13.06
C VAL A 281 6.70 14.01 12.09
N ILE A 282 7.01 13.86 10.80
CA ILE A 282 5.99 13.53 9.78
C ILE A 282 5.35 12.18 10.07
N ALA A 283 6.16 11.17 10.39
CA ALA A 283 5.68 9.82 10.73
C ALA A 283 4.76 9.84 11.95
N ARG A 284 5.12 10.57 13.02
CA ARG A 284 4.31 10.72 14.22
C ARG A 284 2.95 11.32 13.93
N ARG A 285 2.89 12.41 13.15
CA ARG A 285 1.61 13.00 12.78
C ARG A 285 0.77 12.03 11.96
N ALA A 286 1.37 11.30 11.02
CA ALA A 286 0.67 10.29 10.23
C ALA A 286 0.14 9.13 11.09
N THR A 287 0.94 8.63 12.04
CA THR A 287 0.53 7.57 12.96
C THR A 287 -0.72 7.94 13.78
N MET A 288 -0.92 9.22 14.11
CA MET A 288 -2.12 9.69 14.80
C MET A 288 -3.42 9.53 13.99
N PHE A 289 -3.34 9.28 12.67
CA PHE A 289 -4.51 8.95 11.85
C PHE A 289 -4.86 7.46 11.84
N LEU A 290 -4.00 6.58 12.35
CA LEU A 290 -4.26 5.14 12.33
C LEU A 290 -5.54 4.80 13.10
N LYS A 291 -6.41 4.01 12.46
CA LYS A 291 -7.62 3.48 13.07
C LYS A 291 -7.37 2.05 13.55
N ILE A 292 -7.88 1.72 14.74
CA ILE A 292 -7.85 0.36 15.26
C ILE A 292 -8.56 -0.58 14.28
N ASN A 293 -8.00 -1.78 14.10
CA ASN A 293 -8.40 -2.83 13.17
C ASN A 293 -8.33 -2.47 11.69
N ALA A 294 -7.81 -1.29 11.33
CA ALA A 294 -7.67 -0.93 9.92
C ALA A 294 -6.73 -1.89 9.19
N VAL A 295 -7.12 -2.24 7.96
CA VAL A 295 -6.21 -2.84 6.99
C VAL A 295 -5.44 -1.71 6.30
N VAL A 296 -4.13 -1.68 6.52
CA VAL A 296 -3.27 -0.54 6.19
C VAL A 296 -2.17 -0.95 5.23
N ASN A 297 -2.02 -0.19 4.15
CA ASN A 297 -0.84 -0.27 3.29
C ASN A 297 0.11 0.91 3.55
N LEU A 298 1.41 0.64 3.58
CA LEU A 298 2.48 1.63 3.71
C LEU A 298 3.36 1.61 2.46
N GLY A 299 3.49 2.76 1.81
CA GLY A 299 4.41 2.93 0.68
C GLY A 299 5.89 2.99 1.10
N VAL A 300 6.79 2.85 0.12
CA VAL A 300 8.24 2.96 0.31
C VAL A 300 8.64 4.33 0.84
N GLY A 301 9.68 4.37 1.68
CA GLY A 301 10.33 5.61 2.09
C GLY A 301 9.67 6.26 3.28
N MET A 302 9.17 7.50 3.14
CA MET A 302 8.57 8.25 4.26
C MET A 302 7.48 7.45 5.02
N PRO A 303 6.56 6.72 4.36
CA PRO A 303 5.49 5.98 5.05
C PRO A 303 5.95 4.78 5.87
N GLU A 304 7.14 4.20 5.61
CA GLU A 304 7.73 3.15 6.47
C GLU A 304 7.84 3.61 7.93
N GLY A 305 8.00 4.93 8.14
CA GLY A 305 8.07 5.50 9.48
C GLY A 305 6.81 5.30 10.31
N VAL A 306 5.63 5.15 9.68
CA VAL A 306 4.36 4.92 10.38
C VAL A 306 4.39 3.62 11.17
N ALA A 307 4.92 2.54 10.56
CA ALA A 307 5.08 1.26 11.25
C ALA A 307 6.08 1.36 12.41
N SER A 308 7.20 2.04 12.21
CA SER A 308 8.21 2.24 13.25
C SER A 308 7.66 3.02 14.44
N VAL A 309 6.94 4.12 14.21
CA VAL A 309 6.31 4.90 15.29
C VAL A 309 5.17 4.11 15.93
N ALA A 310 4.33 3.42 15.17
CA ALA A 310 3.26 2.59 15.72
C ALA A 310 3.82 1.47 16.62
N ASN A 311 4.98 0.91 16.27
CA ASN A 311 5.68 -0.07 17.10
C ASN A 311 6.24 0.56 18.39
N GLU A 312 6.90 1.71 18.27
CA GLU A 312 7.43 2.49 19.40
C GLU A 312 6.32 2.87 20.40
N GLU A 313 5.15 3.23 19.89
CA GLU A 313 3.94 3.58 20.64
C GLU A 313 3.09 2.37 21.06
N LYS A 314 3.51 1.14 20.74
CA LYS A 314 2.82 -0.12 21.09
C LYS A 314 1.38 -0.23 20.56
N ILE A 315 1.12 0.33 19.38
CA ILE A 315 -0.17 0.27 18.68
C ILE A 315 -0.08 -0.47 17.35
N LEU A 316 1.10 -0.97 16.94
CA LEU A 316 1.27 -1.71 15.69
C LEU A 316 0.39 -2.97 15.61
N ASP A 317 0.24 -3.70 16.72
CA ASP A 317 -0.61 -4.90 16.79
C ASP A 317 -2.12 -4.58 16.75
N MET A 318 -2.49 -3.29 16.77
CA MET A 318 -3.89 -2.84 16.64
C MET A 318 -4.30 -2.61 15.18
N ILE A 319 -3.40 -2.79 14.22
CA ILE A 319 -3.68 -2.65 12.77
C ILE A 319 -3.18 -3.89 12.03
N THR A 320 -3.71 -4.11 10.83
CA THR A 320 -3.20 -5.15 9.93
C THR A 320 -2.44 -4.50 8.79
N LEU A 321 -1.11 -4.61 8.80
CA LEU A 321 -0.28 -4.15 7.68
C LEU A 321 -0.39 -5.11 6.50
N THR A 322 -0.47 -4.56 5.29
CA THR A 322 -0.40 -5.33 4.05
C THR A 322 0.61 -4.72 3.07
N VAL A 323 1.27 -5.56 2.28
CA VAL A 323 2.19 -5.17 1.21
C VAL A 323 1.59 -5.61 -0.12
N ASP A 324 1.70 -4.76 -1.15
CA ASP A 324 1.20 -4.98 -2.50
C ASP A 324 1.76 -6.24 -3.19
N THR A 325 2.89 -6.75 -2.70
CA THR A 325 3.51 -8.00 -3.16
C THR A 325 2.85 -9.27 -2.62
N GLY A 326 1.93 -9.15 -1.66
CA GLY A 326 1.16 -10.28 -1.12
C GLY A 326 1.26 -10.51 0.38
N GLY A 327 2.18 -9.83 1.08
CA GLY A 327 2.35 -10.02 2.52
C GLY A 327 1.20 -9.41 3.33
N ILE A 328 0.65 -10.17 4.27
CA ILE A 328 -0.42 -9.75 5.19
C ILE A 328 0.00 -10.00 6.64
N GLY A 329 -0.15 -8.97 7.48
CA GLY A 329 0.32 -8.95 8.86
C GLY A 329 1.84 -8.90 8.95
N GLY A 330 2.37 -9.06 10.16
CA GLY A 330 3.82 -9.07 10.38
C GLY A 330 4.47 -7.70 10.24
N ILE A 331 5.78 -7.70 9.95
CA ILE A 331 6.63 -6.51 9.93
C ILE A 331 7.20 -6.37 8.51
N PRO A 332 6.74 -5.38 7.73
CA PRO A 332 7.35 -5.07 6.44
C PRO A 332 8.82 -4.66 6.60
N VAL A 333 9.68 -5.12 5.70
CA VAL A 333 11.11 -4.81 5.71
C VAL A 333 11.41 -3.73 4.67
N GLY A 334 12.32 -2.81 4.99
CA GLY A 334 12.78 -1.76 4.08
C GLY A 334 14.08 -2.08 3.34
N GLY A 335 14.61 -1.11 2.59
CA GLY A 335 15.91 -1.23 1.92
C GLY A 335 15.95 -2.26 0.80
N GLN A 336 17.05 -3.02 0.69
CA GLN A 336 17.24 -4.03 -0.36
C GLN A 336 16.47 -5.35 -0.10
N SER A 337 15.79 -5.45 1.05
CA SER A 337 14.80 -6.49 1.35
C SER A 337 13.37 -5.97 1.24
N PHE A 338 13.16 -4.78 0.64
CA PHE A 338 11.83 -4.20 0.48
C PHE A 338 10.88 -5.14 -0.26
N GLY A 339 9.64 -5.22 0.24
CA GLY A 339 8.61 -6.15 -0.21
C GLY A 339 8.51 -7.43 0.63
N ALA A 340 9.60 -7.85 1.30
CA ALA A 340 9.57 -8.97 2.23
C ALA A 340 8.89 -8.58 3.55
N VAL A 341 8.30 -9.58 4.22
CA VAL A 341 7.57 -9.39 5.48
C VAL A 341 8.02 -10.43 6.49
N ALA A 342 8.60 -9.98 7.60
CA ALA A 342 8.92 -10.87 8.71
C ALA A 342 7.65 -11.18 9.51
N ASN A 343 7.52 -12.43 9.99
CA ASN A 343 6.35 -12.87 10.77
C ASN A 343 5.01 -12.70 10.02
N ALA A 344 5.02 -12.75 8.69
CA ALA A 344 3.80 -12.65 7.90
C ALA A 344 2.76 -13.69 8.38
N GLN A 345 1.51 -13.27 8.45
CA GLN A 345 0.39 -14.16 8.77
C GLN A 345 -0.08 -14.91 7.52
N ALA A 346 0.03 -14.28 6.36
CA ALA A 346 -0.20 -14.88 5.06
C ALA A 346 0.66 -14.23 3.98
N ILE A 347 0.99 -15.01 2.96
CA ILE A 347 1.57 -14.55 1.69
C ILE A 347 0.59 -14.97 0.59
N ILE A 348 0.03 -13.98 -0.11
CA ILE A 348 -0.94 -14.15 -1.20
C ILE A 348 -0.24 -13.86 -2.52
N ASP A 349 -0.57 -14.60 -3.59
CA ASP A 349 0.00 -14.33 -4.91
C ASP A 349 -0.44 -12.92 -5.37
N GLN A 350 0.50 -12.18 -5.96
CA GLN A 350 0.34 -10.74 -6.22
C GLN A 350 -0.94 -10.36 -6.99
N PRO A 351 -1.38 -11.08 -8.04
CA PRO A 351 -2.63 -10.75 -8.73
C PRO A 351 -3.87 -10.74 -7.81
N TYR A 352 -3.94 -11.66 -6.85
CA TYR A 352 -5.06 -11.73 -5.91
C TYR A 352 -4.96 -10.69 -4.79
N GLN A 353 -3.74 -10.29 -4.41
CA GLN A 353 -3.54 -9.14 -3.53
C GLN A 353 -4.08 -7.87 -4.17
N PHE A 354 -3.87 -7.70 -5.48
CA PHE A 354 -4.43 -6.56 -6.22
C PHE A 354 -5.92 -6.67 -6.48
N ASP A 355 -6.52 -7.86 -6.56
CA ASP A 355 -7.99 -7.97 -6.53
C ASP A 355 -8.56 -7.33 -5.25
N PHE A 356 -7.91 -7.58 -4.11
CA PHE A 356 -8.31 -7.00 -2.82
C PHE A 356 -8.09 -5.48 -2.78
N TYR A 357 -6.95 -4.97 -3.29
CA TYR A 357 -6.68 -3.53 -3.31
C TYR A 357 -7.61 -2.78 -4.27
N ASP A 358 -7.72 -3.27 -5.51
CA ASP A 358 -8.53 -2.63 -6.55
C ASP A 358 -10.04 -2.71 -6.23
N GLY A 359 -10.44 -3.73 -5.48
CA GLY A 359 -11.79 -3.87 -4.91
C GLY A 359 -12.10 -2.95 -3.73
N GLY A 360 -11.14 -2.14 -3.26
CA GLY A 360 -11.34 -1.20 -2.14
C GLY A 360 -11.20 -1.83 -0.74
N GLY A 361 -10.44 -2.91 -0.63
CA GLY A 361 -10.23 -3.64 0.62
C GLY A 361 -9.38 -2.89 1.66
N LEU A 362 -8.60 -1.89 1.25
CA LEU A 362 -7.77 -1.08 2.15
C LEU A 362 -8.60 -0.02 2.88
N ASP A 363 -8.53 0.00 4.21
CA ASP A 363 -9.12 1.06 5.01
C ASP A 363 -8.30 2.33 4.95
N GLN A 364 -6.97 2.20 5.03
CA GLN A 364 -6.05 3.33 5.00
C GLN A 364 -4.80 3.02 4.17
N ALA A 365 -4.30 4.02 3.45
CA ALA A 365 -3.02 3.96 2.79
C ALA A 365 -2.16 5.18 3.14
N PHE A 366 -0.90 4.94 3.50
CA PHE A 366 0.08 5.99 3.75
C PHE A 366 1.12 5.96 2.65
N LEU A 367 1.21 7.02 1.87
CA LEU A 367 1.97 7.05 0.62
C LEU A 367 2.90 8.26 0.56
N GLY A 368 3.97 8.17 -0.22
CA GLY A 368 4.88 9.31 -0.42
C GLY A 368 4.23 10.43 -1.22
N LEU A 369 4.71 11.67 -1.03
CA LEU A 369 4.36 12.83 -1.85
C LEU A 369 5.61 13.52 -2.39
N ALA A 370 5.62 13.81 -3.69
CA ALA A 370 6.72 14.52 -4.32
C ALA A 370 6.29 15.86 -4.95
N GLU A 371 5.19 15.91 -5.70
CA GLU A 371 4.52 17.18 -6.00
C GLU A 371 3.02 17.07 -5.70
N VAL A 372 2.41 18.19 -5.32
CA VAL A 372 0.97 18.37 -5.13
C VAL A 372 0.55 19.64 -5.87
N ASP A 373 -0.55 19.59 -6.61
CA ASP A 373 -1.07 20.78 -7.29
C ASP A 373 -2.26 21.44 -6.58
N GLU A 374 -2.76 22.54 -7.15
CA GLU A 374 -3.85 23.34 -6.57
C GLU A 374 -5.19 22.60 -6.48
N GLU A 375 -5.38 21.57 -7.33
CA GLU A 375 -6.56 20.70 -7.31
C GLU A 375 -6.43 19.56 -6.28
N GLY A 376 -5.21 19.29 -5.80
CA GLY A 376 -4.90 18.19 -4.89
C GLY A 376 -4.39 16.94 -5.57
N ASN A 377 -4.08 16.97 -6.86
CA ASN A 377 -3.46 15.85 -7.54
C ASN A 377 -2.05 15.63 -6.97
N VAL A 378 -1.62 14.37 -6.91
CA VAL A 378 -0.27 14.01 -6.44
C VAL A 378 0.53 13.38 -7.57
N ASN A 379 1.78 13.80 -7.67
CA ASN A 379 2.77 13.18 -8.54
C ASN A 379 3.80 12.43 -7.71
N VAL A 380 4.01 11.18 -8.09
CA VAL A 380 5.16 10.38 -7.63
C VAL A 380 5.92 9.68 -8.77
N SER A 381 5.51 9.90 -10.03
CA SER A 381 5.97 9.12 -11.18
C SER A 381 7.06 9.80 -12.00
N ARG A 382 7.13 11.13 -12.01
CA ARG A 382 8.13 11.89 -12.80
C ARG A 382 8.57 13.19 -12.13
N PHE A 383 9.88 13.40 -12.03
CA PHE A 383 10.49 14.61 -11.45
C PHE A 383 11.63 15.11 -12.34
N GLY A 384 11.35 16.12 -13.16
CA GLY A 384 12.32 16.66 -14.10
C GLY A 384 12.77 15.58 -15.09
N SER A 385 14.07 15.27 -15.10
CA SER A 385 14.65 14.23 -15.96
C SER A 385 14.61 12.81 -15.36
N ARG A 386 14.09 12.63 -14.14
CA ARG A 386 13.95 11.30 -13.53
C ARG A 386 12.50 10.84 -13.62
N PHE A 387 12.24 9.64 -14.11
CA PHE A 387 10.96 8.97 -13.92
C PHE A 387 11.16 7.68 -13.10
N THR A 388 10.20 7.42 -12.24
CA THR A 388 10.15 6.24 -11.36
C THR A 388 9.01 5.31 -11.77
N GLY A 389 8.01 5.81 -12.49
CA GLY A 389 6.78 5.08 -12.79
C GLY A 389 5.81 5.07 -11.61
N ALA A 390 4.65 4.45 -11.82
CA ALA A 390 3.56 4.41 -10.84
C ALA A 390 3.76 3.34 -9.76
N GLY A 391 4.40 2.22 -10.08
CA GLY A 391 4.38 1.01 -9.25
C GLY A 391 2.94 0.63 -8.88
N ALA A 392 2.74 0.23 -7.62
CA ALA A 392 1.43 -0.02 -7.04
C ALA A 392 0.67 1.26 -6.61
N PHE A 393 1.28 2.46 -6.74
CA PHE A 393 0.73 3.68 -6.15
C PHE A 393 -0.68 4.00 -6.64
N ILE A 394 -0.96 3.83 -7.94
CA ILE A 394 -2.29 4.12 -8.52
C ILE A 394 -3.32 3.10 -8.00
N ASN A 395 -2.98 1.80 -8.02
CA ASN A 395 -3.84 0.74 -7.48
C ASN A 395 -4.26 1.04 -6.03
N ILE A 396 -3.30 1.44 -5.20
CA ILE A 396 -3.51 1.72 -3.77
C ILE A 396 -4.25 3.04 -3.56
N SER A 397 -3.72 4.15 -4.08
CA SER A 397 -4.22 5.50 -3.80
C SER A 397 -5.62 5.74 -4.35
N GLN A 398 -5.99 5.10 -5.47
CA GLN A 398 -7.31 5.28 -6.06
C GLN A 398 -8.41 4.51 -5.32
N ASN A 399 -8.06 3.38 -4.68
CA ASN A 399 -9.06 2.44 -4.17
C ASN A 399 -9.11 2.33 -2.64
N ALA A 400 -8.07 2.75 -1.91
CA ALA A 400 -8.13 2.81 -0.44
C ALA A 400 -9.23 3.77 0.03
N LYS A 401 -9.90 3.46 1.15
CA LYS A 401 -10.99 4.32 1.67
C LYS A 401 -10.49 5.69 2.16
N ALA A 402 -9.29 5.72 2.72
CA ALA A 402 -8.59 6.94 3.13
C ALA A 402 -7.12 6.91 2.72
N VAL A 403 -6.60 8.03 2.22
CA VAL A 403 -5.20 8.19 1.80
C VAL A 403 -4.53 9.33 2.55
N TYR A 404 -3.29 9.07 2.99
CA TYR A 404 -2.47 10.01 3.75
C TYR A 404 -1.14 10.14 3.02
N PHE A 405 -0.99 11.23 2.29
CA PHE A 405 0.23 11.56 1.57
C PHE A 405 1.24 12.17 2.54
N MET A 406 2.47 11.66 2.54
CA MET A 406 3.53 12.01 3.49
C MET A 406 4.79 12.48 2.77
N GLY A 407 5.35 13.61 3.21
CA GLY A 407 6.66 14.06 2.74
C GLY A 407 6.99 15.46 3.21
N ALA A 408 8.27 15.82 3.09
CA ALA A 408 8.71 17.17 3.42
C ALA A 408 7.96 18.21 2.55
N PHE A 409 7.71 19.40 3.10
CA PHE A 409 7.01 20.48 2.43
C PHE A 409 7.78 21.06 1.24
N THR A 410 9.11 21.17 1.37
CA THR A 410 10.03 21.56 0.30
C THR A 410 10.96 20.42 -0.10
N ALA A 411 11.48 20.46 -1.33
CA ALA A 411 12.52 19.54 -1.78
C ALA A 411 13.89 20.01 -1.26
N GLY A 412 14.24 19.56 -0.05
CA GLY A 412 15.44 19.95 0.69
C GLY A 412 15.16 21.00 1.77
N GLY A 413 16.22 21.66 2.24
CA GLY A 413 16.16 22.62 3.35
C GLY A 413 16.75 22.04 4.63
N LYS A 414 17.10 22.94 5.56
CA LYS A 414 17.64 22.55 6.86
C LYS A 414 16.65 22.96 7.95
N ILE A 415 16.14 21.97 8.67
CA ILE A 415 15.14 22.13 9.71
C ILE A 415 15.65 21.43 10.97
N THR A 416 15.51 22.09 12.12
CA THR A 416 15.76 21.51 13.44
C THR A 416 14.49 21.55 14.29
N ILE A 417 14.44 20.70 15.31
CA ILE A 417 13.36 20.66 16.29
C ILE A 417 14.01 20.94 17.65
N GLU A 418 13.69 22.09 18.24
CA GLU A 418 14.28 22.56 19.50
C GLU A 418 13.17 23.13 20.38
N ASP A 419 13.17 22.76 21.66
CA ASP A 419 12.19 23.18 22.67
C ASP A 419 10.72 22.95 22.25
N GLY A 420 10.44 21.82 21.59
CA GLY A 420 9.09 21.47 21.15
C GLY A 420 8.59 22.28 19.95
N ARG A 421 9.48 22.99 19.24
CA ARG A 421 9.16 23.84 18.10
C ARG A 421 10.03 23.51 16.90
N LEU A 422 9.48 23.73 15.72
CA LEU A 422 10.19 23.59 14.45
C LEU A 422 10.91 24.90 14.11
N HIS A 423 12.21 24.80 13.80
CA HIS A 423 13.03 25.93 13.35
C HIS A 423 13.53 25.68 11.94
N ILE A 424 13.18 26.56 11.00
CA ILE A 424 13.63 26.48 9.62
C ILE A 424 14.91 27.32 9.47
N LEU A 425 16.06 26.65 9.45
CA LEU A 425 17.37 27.29 9.40
C LEU A 425 17.74 27.72 7.97
N GLU A 426 17.35 26.93 6.97
CA GLU A 426 17.61 27.21 5.56
C GLU A 426 16.39 26.81 4.72
N GLN A 427 15.78 27.81 4.09
CA GLN A 427 14.76 27.60 3.07
C GLN A 427 15.42 27.32 1.72
N VAL A 428 14.94 26.30 1.00
CA VAL A 428 15.37 26.01 -0.38
C VAL A 428 14.26 26.35 -1.38
N LYS A 429 14.65 26.55 -2.64
CA LYS A 429 13.73 26.96 -3.72
C LYS A 429 12.86 25.84 -4.30
N GLY A 430 13.15 24.57 -3.99
CA GLY A 430 12.40 23.44 -4.53
C GLY A 430 10.99 23.35 -3.94
N LYS A 431 10.02 24.00 -4.60
CA LYS A 431 8.60 23.94 -4.23
C LYS A 431 8.01 22.58 -4.62
N LYS A 432 7.24 21.99 -3.71
CA LYS A 432 6.49 20.75 -3.97
C LYS A 432 4.99 20.99 -4.11
N PHE A 433 4.49 22.13 -3.64
CA PHE A 433 3.13 22.60 -3.85
C PHE A 433 3.13 23.57 -5.05
N VAL A 434 2.92 23.00 -6.22
CA VAL A 434 3.08 23.64 -7.53
C VAL A 434 1.72 23.95 -8.15
N ARG A 435 1.65 24.77 -9.21
CA ARG A 435 0.33 25.02 -9.86
C ARG A 435 -0.23 23.80 -10.54
N ARG A 436 0.63 23.00 -11.16
CA ARG A 436 0.25 21.77 -11.87
C ARG A 436 1.37 20.78 -11.74
N VAL A 437 1.03 19.55 -11.38
CA VAL A 437 2.00 18.47 -11.30
C VAL A 437 2.50 18.05 -12.69
N GLN A 438 3.73 17.52 -12.77
CA GLN A 438 4.29 17.06 -14.06
C GLN A 438 3.52 15.85 -14.63
N GLN A 439 3.08 14.94 -13.75
CA GLN A 439 2.22 13.82 -14.08
C GLN A 439 1.21 13.63 -12.96
N ILE A 440 -0.05 13.40 -13.32
CA ILE A 440 -1.08 13.04 -12.33
C ILE A 440 -0.90 11.55 -12.02
N THR A 441 -0.41 11.21 -10.84
CA THR A 441 -0.37 9.82 -10.35
C THR A 441 -1.57 9.51 -9.44
N PHE A 442 -2.08 10.50 -8.71
CA PHE A 442 -3.35 10.45 -7.99
C PHE A 442 -4.23 11.60 -8.44
N SER A 443 -5.49 11.29 -8.76
CA SER A 443 -6.49 12.26 -9.20
C SER A 443 -7.38 12.70 -8.03
N ALA A 444 -7.30 13.97 -7.65
CA ALA A 444 -8.17 14.55 -6.64
C ALA A 444 -9.63 14.58 -7.11
N LEU A 445 -9.88 14.82 -8.39
CA LEU A 445 -11.20 14.75 -8.99
C LEU A 445 -11.85 13.38 -8.73
N LYS A 446 -11.11 12.29 -8.99
CA LYS A 446 -11.60 10.93 -8.78
C LYS A 446 -11.87 10.64 -7.31
N ALA A 447 -10.97 11.08 -6.44
CA ALA A 447 -11.12 10.96 -4.99
C ALA A 447 -12.40 11.64 -4.49
N LEU A 448 -12.67 12.87 -4.95
CA LEU A 448 -13.87 13.63 -4.61
C LEU A 448 -15.16 12.96 -5.11
N GLN A 449 -15.17 12.46 -6.35
CA GLN A 449 -16.31 11.70 -6.90
C GLN A 449 -16.65 10.46 -6.07
N ARG A 450 -15.63 9.84 -5.46
CA ARG A 450 -15.77 8.65 -4.60
C ARG A 450 -15.95 9.00 -3.12
N GLN A 451 -15.98 10.27 -2.75
CA GLN A 451 -16.01 10.74 -1.35
C GLN A 451 -14.86 10.15 -0.50
N GLN A 452 -13.70 9.97 -1.14
CA GLN A 452 -12.51 9.43 -0.51
C GLN A 452 -11.87 10.47 0.42
N THR A 453 -11.42 10.03 1.60
CA THR A 453 -10.67 10.91 2.51
C THR A 453 -9.23 11.06 2.04
N ALA A 454 -8.73 12.29 1.88
CA ALA A 454 -7.33 12.55 1.53
C ALA A 454 -6.70 13.66 2.38
N TYR A 455 -5.51 13.37 2.92
CA TYR A 455 -4.68 14.32 3.68
C TYR A 455 -3.26 14.39 3.13
N TYR A 456 -2.63 15.55 3.31
CA TYR A 456 -1.24 15.82 2.91
C TYR A 456 -0.47 16.30 4.14
N ILE A 457 0.44 15.46 4.62
CA ILE A 457 1.13 15.60 5.90
C ILE A 457 2.58 15.96 5.63
N THR A 458 2.99 17.12 6.14
CA THR A 458 4.36 17.60 6.09
C THR A 458 4.90 17.85 7.49
N GLU A 459 6.16 18.27 7.58
CA GLU A 459 6.77 18.60 8.86
C GLU A 459 6.22 19.89 9.47
N ARG A 460 5.68 20.79 8.64
CA ARG A 460 5.30 22.15 9.04
C ARG A 460 3.79 22.41 9.02
N CYS A 461 3.03 21.61 8.30
CA CYS A 461 1.59 21.75 8.18
C CYS A 461 0.88 20.49 7.66
N VAL A 462 -0.43 20.47 7.84
CA VAL A 462 -1.34 19.42 7.32
C VAL A 462 -2.43 20.07 6.47
N PHE A 463 -2.63 19.52 5.27
CA PHE A 463 -3.77 19.86 4.41
C PHE A 463 -4.77 18.70 4.33
N ARG A 464 -6.03 19.05 4.08
CA ARG A 464 -7.11 18.12 3.73
C ARG A 464 -7.67 18.45 2.36
N LEU A 465 -7.99 17.44 1.56
CA LEU A 465 -8.72 17.63 0.31
C LEU A 465 -10.21 17.91 0.58
N THR A 466 -10.75 18.97 -0.01
CA THR A 466 -12.18 19.30 0.05
C THR A 466 -12.73 19.50 -1.35
N ALA A 467 -14.07 19.56 -1.49
CA ALA A 467 -14.70 19.86 -2.78
C ALA A 467 -14.31 21.24 -3.36
N ALA A 468 -13.79 22.15 -2.53
CA ALA A 468 -13.35 23.48 -2.94
C ALA A 468 -11.83 23.58 -3.18
N GLY A 469 -11.07 22.49 -2.96
CA GLY A 469 -9.61 22.45 -3.08
C GLY A 469 -8.91 22.03 -1.79
N LEU A 470 -7.57 22.19 -1.73
CA LEU A 470 -6.81 21.92 -0.50
C LEU A 470 -7.12 22.95 0.57
N GLU A 471 -7.40 22.47 1.78
CA GLU A 471 -7.62 23.27 2.97
C GLU A 471 -6.49 23.02 3.99
N LEU A 472 -5.83 24.09 4.42
CA LEU A 472 -4.85 24.07 5.52
C LEU A 472 -5.58 23.94 6.85
N VAL A 473 -5.31 22.85 7.58
CA VAL A 473 -6.02 22.52 8.83
C VAL A 473 -5.12 22.57 10.07
N GLU A 474 -3.81 22.34 9.90
CA GLU A 474 -2.84 22.39 11.01
C GLU A 474 -1.52 23.05 10.63
N ILE A 475 -0.89 23.74 11.58
CA ILE A 475 0.45 24.35 11.46
C ILE A 475 1.32 23.89 12.64
N ALA A 476 2.60 23.57 12.38
CA ALA A 476 3.53 23.15 13.41
C ALA A 476 3.90 24.32 14.37
N PRO A 477 4.16 24.04 15.66
CA PRO A 477 4.67 25.06 16.58
C PRO A 477 5.98 25.68 16.05
N GLY A 478 6.04 27.01 16.01
CA GLY A 478 7.20 27.76 15.51
C GLY A 478 7.15 28.13 14.01
N VAL A 479 6.15 27.65 13.28
CA VAL A 479 5.96 27.95 11.85
C VAL A 479 5.00 29.12 11.66
N ASP A 480 5.39 30.06 10.80
CA ASP A 480 4.56 31.21 10.41
C ASP A 480 3.82 30.94 9.09
N LEU A 481 2.52 31.25 9.04
CA LEU A 481 1.68 30.97 7.88
C LEU A 481 2.17 31.66 6.60
N GLU A 482 2.46 32.95 6.67
CA GLU A 482 2.84 33.73 5.49
C GLU A 482 4.27 33.40 5.06
N ARG A 483 5.22 33.47 6.01
CA ARG A 483 6.65 33.32 5.74
C ARG A 483 7.03 31.90 5.37
N ASP A 484 6.53 30.90 6.10
CA ASP A 484 7.07 29.54 6.03
C ASP A 484 6.20 28.56 5.23
N ILE A 485 4.94 28.93 4.95
CA ILE A 485 3.99 28.11 4.18
C ILE A 485 3.65 28.82 2.86
N LEU A 486 2.88 29.93 2.90
CA LEU A 486 2.32 30.55 1.70
C LEU A 486 3.40 31.07 0.72
N ALA A 487 4.47 31.69 1.23
CA ALA A 487 5.60 32.14 0.40
C ALA A 487 6.30 31.00 -0.38
N HIS A 488 6.12 29.76 0.07
CA HIS A 488 6.78 28.57 -0.47
C HIS A 488 5.85 27.68 -1.32
N MET A 489 4.63 28.14 -1.61
CA MET A 489 3.68 27.52 -2.54
C MET A 489 3.60 28.31 -3.86
N GLU A 490 3.08 27.71 -4.92
CA GLU A 490 2.80 28.41 -6.19
C GLU A 490 1.32 28.83 -6.35
N PHE A 491 0.49 28.44 -5.40
CA PHE A 491 -0.92 28.75 -5.26
C PHE A 491 -1.27 29.03 -3.80
N VAL A 492 -2.43 29.64 -3.54
CA VAL A 492 -2.92 29.90 -2.18
C VAL A 492 -4.00 28.85 -1.86
N PRO A 493 -3.81 28.02 -0.82
CA PRO A 493 -4.81 27.04 -0.40
C PRO A 493 -5.98 27.72 0.32
N LEU A 494 -7.07 26.99 0.53
CA LEU A 494 -8.08 27.38 1.49
C LEU A 494 -7.48 27.35 2.91
N ILE A 495 -7.89 28.29 3.74
CA ILE A 495 -7.48 28.34 5.15
C ILE A 495 -8.72 28.00 5.98
N ALA A 496 -8.62 26.95 6.80
CA ALA A 496 -9.72 26.56 7.69
C ALA A 496 -10.12 27.73 8.59
N SER A 497 -11.40 27.83 8.95
CA SER A 497 -11.91 28.88 9.85
C SER A 497 -11.17 28.92 11.19
N THR A 498 -10.68 27.74 11.62
CA THR A 498 -9.78 27.57 12.75
C THR A 498 -8.64 26.68 12.29
N VAL A 499 -7.44 27.24 12.16
CA VAL A 499 -6.22 26.46 11.94
C VAL A 499 -5.64 26.09 13.29
N HIS A 500 -5.50 24.79 13.54
CA HIS A 500 -4.99 24.30 14.81
C HIS A 500 -3.47 24.25 14.80
N GLU A 501 -2.84 24.49 15.95
CA GLU A 501 -1.43 24.11 16.10
C GLU A 501 -1.35 22.57 16.19
N MET A 502 -0.36 21.96 15.51
CA MET A 502 -0.13 20.52 15.57
C MET A 502 0.18 20.09 17.01
N ASP A 503 -0.21 18.86 17.38
CA ASP A 503 -0.03 18.34 18.74
C ASP A 503 1.44 18.47 19.22
N PRO A 504 1.70 19.19 20.34
CA PRO A 504 3.05 19.39 20.86
C PRO A 504 3.83 18.10 21.13
N ALA A 505 3.15 16.98 21.44
CA ALA A 505 3.81 15.69 21.68
C ALA A 505 4.58 15.18 20.45
N ILE A 506 4.20 15.61 19.24
CA ILE A 506 4.90 15.26 18.00
C ILE A 506 6.36 15.78 18.03
N PHE A 507 6.58 16.95 18.65
CA PHE A 507 7.82 17.73 18.59
C PHE A 507 8.76 17.53 19.79
N HIS A 508 8.53 16.52 20.64
CA HIS A 508 9.42 16.19 21.77
C HIS A 508 10.01 14.79 21.61
N ASP A 509 11.28 14.57 21.98
CA ASP A 509 11.90 13.23 21.95
C ASP A 509 11.46 12.35 23.14
N ALA A 510 10.15 12.16 23.26
CA ALA A 510 9.48 11.27 24.20
C ALA A 510 8.33 10.54 23.49
N LEU A 511 7.79 9.49 24.11
CA LEU A 511 6.59 8.81 23.61
C LEU A 511 5.39 9.77 23.63
N MET A 512 4.54 9.71 22.60
CA MET A 512 3.31 10.50 22.51
C MET A 512 2.17 9.93 23.37
N GLY A 513 2.30 8.66 23.79
CA GLY A 513 1.33 7.97 24.61
C GLY A 513 0.11 7.51 23.83
N LEU A 514 0.27 7.18 22.53
CA LEU A 514 -0.88 6.86 21.66
C LEU A 514 -1.67 5.63 22.14
N GLN A 515 -1.01 4.66 22.79
CA GLN A 515 -1.68 3.50 23.38
C GLN A 515 -2.72 3.86 24.45
N GLN A 516 -2.51 4.98 25.17
CA GLN A 516 -3.38 5.43 26.25
C GLN A 516 -4.43 6.44 25.77
N ARG A 517 -4.32 6.91 24.52
CA ARG A 517 -5.28 7.82 23.91
C ARG A 517 -6.38 7.00 23.25
N SER A 518 -7.62 7.32 23.58
CA SER A 518 -8.76 6.95 22.74
C SER A 518 -8.55 7.55 21.34
N PRO A 519 -8.47 6.76 20.26
CA PRO A 519 -8.06 7.24 18.92
C PRO A 519 -9.14 8.07 18.20
N LEU A 520 -10.34 8.17 18.76
CA LEU A 520 -11.40 9.08 18.35
C LEU A 520 -11.69 10.03 19.50
N SER A 521 -11.74 11.33 19.21
CA SER A 521 -12.29 12.32 20.13
C SER A 521 -13.73 11.98 20.50
N LEU A 522 -14.23 12.53 21.60
CA LEU A 522 -15.62 12.27 22.01
C LEU A 522 -16.62 12.82 20.98
N GLU A 523 -16.28 13.90 20.29
CA GLU A 523 -17.07 14.44 19.18
C GLU A 523 -17.14 13.50 17.98
N GLU A 524 -16.02 12.94 17.54
CA GLU A 524 -15.95 12.03 16.38
C GLU A 524 -16.66 10.69 16.63
N ARG A 525 -16.91 10.36 17.90
CA ARG A 525 -17.68 9.18 18.30
C ARG A 525 -19.18 9.36 18.15
N LEU A 526 -19.67 10.55 17.81
CA LEU A 526 -21.09 10.85 17.69
C LEU A 526 -21.44 11.32 16.28
N HIS A 527 -22.34 10.58 15.62
CA HIS A 527 -22.93 10.99 14.35
C HIS A 527 -24.45 11.02 14.48
N TYR A 528 -25.06 12.18 14.32
CA TYR A 528 -26.52 12.33 14.39
C TYR A 528 -27.10 12.51 12.99
N ASN A 529 -27.98 11.60 12.60
CA ASN A 529 -28.74 11.69 11.36
C ASN A 529 -30.11 12.31 11.64
N GLU A 530 -30.33 13.50 11.10
CA GLU A 530 -31.56 14.24 11.33
C GLU A 530 -32.77 13.64 10.58
N ALA A 531 -32.53 12.98 9.45
CA ALA A 531 -33.60 12.47 8.58
C ALA A 531 -34.40 11.33 9.23
N ASP A 532 -33.75 10.49 10.05
CA ASP A 532 -34.35 9.36 10.76
C ASP A 532 -34.33 9.52 12.29
N ASN A 533 -33.84 10.65 12.80
CA ASN A 533 -33.71 10.97 14.22
C ASN A 533 -32.85 9.93 14.99
N VAL A 534 -31.80 9.41 14.34
CA VAL A 534 -30.90 8.40 14.91
C VAL A 534 -29.53 9.00 15.25
N LEU A 535 -29.10 8.79 16.49
CA LEU A 535 -27.75 9.06 16.97
C LEU A 535 -26.92 7.77 16.96
N TYR A 536 -25.84 7.78 16.20
CA TYR A 536 -24.83 6.74 16.20
C TYR A 536 -23.74 7.07 17.19
N ILE A 537 -23.48 6.15 18.12
CA ILE A 537 -22.48 6.28 19.17
C ILE A 537 -21.40 5.22 18.95
N ASN A 538 -20.17 5.64 18.70
CA ASN A 538 -19.06 4.73 18.48
C ASN A 538 -18.16 4.62 19.72
N PHE A 539 -18.33 3.58 20.54
CA PHE A 539 -17.41 3.24 21.62
C PHE A 539 -16.33 2.24 21.19
N GLU A 540 -16.14 2.03 19.89
CA GLU A 540 -15.12 1.12 19.42
C GLU A 540 -13.72 1.54 19.90
N GLY A 541 -13.00 0.58 20.49
CA GLY A 541 -11.65 0.76 21.03
C GLY A 541 -11.55 1.76 22.18
N LEU A 542 -12.66 2.25 22.74
CA LEU A 542 -12.63 3.16 23.88
C LEU A 542 -12.29 2.36 25.16
N SER A 543 -11.27 2.80 25.90
CA SER A 543 -10.94 2.27 27.23
C SER A 543 -11.31 3.28 28.30
N ILE A 544 -12.00 2.84 29.36
CA ILE A 544 -12.33 3.63 30.54
C ILE A 544 -11.74 2.93 31.75
N GLU A 545 -10.65 3.48 32.28
CA GLU A 545 -9.87 2.89 33.37
C GLU A 545 -10.24 3.49 34.73
N THR A 546 -10.61 4.77 34.76
CA THR A 546 -10.85 5.51 36.01
C THR A 546 -12.28 6.04 36.13
N VAL A 547 -12.71 6.30 37.37
CA VAL A 547 -13.98 6.97 37.65
C VAL A 547 -14.02 8.37 37.03
N GLU A 548 -12.88 9.06 36.99
CA GLU A 548 -12.75 10.40 36.42
C GLU A 548 -12.93 10.40 34.90
N GLU A 549 -12.42 9.40 34.19
CA GLU A 549 -12.67 9.21 32.76
C GLU A 549 -14.15 8.91 32.48
N ALA A 550 -14.77 8.04 33.27
CA ALA A 550 -16.20 7.78 33.18
C ALA A 550 -17.04 9.04 33.46
N GLN A 551 -16.61 9.88 34.42
CA GLN A 551 -17.26 11.17 34.71
C GLN A 551 -17.12 12.14 33.54
N LYS A 552 -15.93 12.31 32.97
CA LYS A 552 -15.70 13.18 31.80
C LYS A 552 -16.56 12.75 30.60
N LEU A 553 -16.66 11.45 30.36
CA LEU A 553 -17.55 10.90 29.32
C LEU A 553 -19.01 11.27 29.61
N ALA A 554 -19.46 11.12 30.86
CA ALA A 554 -20.81 11.45 31.25
C ALA A 554 -21.15 12.93 31.05
N ASP A 555 -20.27 13.83 31.47
CA ASP A 555 -20.46 15.28 31.33
C ASP A 555 -20.51 15.69 29.86
N PHE A 556 -19.67 15.07 29.02
CA PHE A 556 -19.70 15.27 27.58
C PHE A 556 -21.03 14.83 26.96
N PHE A 557 -21.48 13.61 27.27
CA PHE A 557 -22.75 13.09 26.73
C PHE A 557 -23.94 13.93 27.19
N ASP A 558 -23.99 14.33 28.46
CA ASP A 558 -25.07 15.14 28.99
C ASP A 558 -25.17 16.48 28.25
N LYS A 559 -24.05 17.20 28.11
CA LYS A 559 -23.99 18.46 27.37
C LYS A 559 -24.40 18.28 25.90
N LYS A 560 -23.88 17.25 25.23
CA LYS A 560 -24.11 17.02 23.80
C LYS A 560 -25.55 16.57 23.53
N LEU A 561 -26.09 15.64 24.31
CA LEU A 561 -27.46 15.14 24.14
C LEU A 561 -28.48 16.24 24.47
N ALA A 562 -28.25 17.03 25.51
CA ALA A 562 -29.09 18.19 25.83
C ALA A 562 -29.14 19.20 24.67
N SER A 563 -28.03 19.38 23.92
CA SER A 563 -27.97 20.30 22.78
C SER A 563 -28.92 19.96 21.63
N PHE A 564 -29.40 18.71 21.53
CA PHE A 564 -30.38 18.33 20.50
C PHE A 564 -31.78 18.88 20.78
N GLY A 565 -32.09 19.25 22.03
CA GLY A 565 -33.38 19.83 22.42
C GLY A 565 -34.57 18.87 22.28
N LYS A 566 -34.32 17.59 21.96
CA LYS A 566 -35.31 16.51 21.79
C LYS A 566 -34.70 15.15 22.11
N LYS A 567 -35.55 14.16 22.37
CA LYS A 567 -35.12 12.77 22.49
C LYS A 567 -34.83 12.15 21.10
N VAL A 568 -33.85 11.26 21.04
CA VAL A 568 -33.36 10.61 19.81
C VAL A 568 -33.37 9.09 19.93
N ASN A 569 -33.40 8.37 18.81
CA ASN A 569 -33.08 6.93 18.81
C ASN A 569 -31.55 6.76 18.82
N ALA A 570 -31.01 5.73 19.47
CA ALA A 570 -29.57 5.56 19.59
C ALA A 570 -29.09 4.17 19.17
N ILE A 571 -28.01 4.09 18.39
CA ILE A 571 -27.30 2.83 18.11
C ILE A 571 -25.87 2.95 18.61
N THR A 572 -25.46 2.07 19.54
CA THR A 572 -24.11 2.10 20.13
C THR A 572 -23.25 0.93 19.66
N ASN A 573 -22.09 1.23 19.08
CA ASN A 573 -21.04 0.25 18.77
C ASN A 573 -20.12 0.05 19.98
N TYR A 574 -19.95 -1.20 20.41
CA TYR A 574 -19.09 -1.58 21.54
C TYR A 574 -17.87 -2.42 21.13
N ASP A 575 -17.50 -2.48 19.86
CA ASP A 575 -16.38 -3.32 19.42
C ASP A 575 -15.07 -2.96 20.12
N ASN A 576 -14.40 -3.93 20.72
CA ASN A 576 -13.14 -3.71 21.46
C ASN A 576 -13.23 -2.63 22.55
N PHE A 577 -14.42 -2.37 23.09
CA PHE A 577 -14.62 -1.49 24.23
C PHE A 577 -14.05 -2.12 25.50
N ASN A 578 -13.33 -1.36 26.32
CA ASN A 578 -12.81 -1.83 27.59
C ASN A 578 -13.31 -0.96 28.75
N LEU A 579 -13.83 -1.61 29.80
CA LEU A 579 -14.36 -0.94 30.98
C LEU A 579 -13.77 -1.59 32.24
N ASN A 580 -12.95 -0.82 32.93
CA ASN A 580 -12.36 -1.24 34.20
C ASN A 580 -13.44 -1.35 35.28
N PRO A 581 -13.41 -2.41 36.12
CA PRO A 581 -14.36 -2.57 37.23
C PRO A 581 -14.49 -1.34 38.14
N LEU A 582 -13.40 -0.58 38.34
CA LEU A 582 -13.40 0.64 39.15
C LEU A 582 -14.25 1.76 38.55
N ALA A 583 -14.32 1.86 37.22
CA ALA A 583 -15.08 2.88 36.50
C ALA A 583 -16.53 2.45 36.17
N SER A 584 -16.82 1.16 36.33
CA SER A 584 -18.05 0.51 35.88
C SER A 584 -19.33 1.16 36.44
N GLU A 585 -19.38 1.40 37.75
CA GLU A 585 -20.57 1.99 38.40
C GLU A 585 -20.91 3.37 37.79
N ARG A 586 -19.91 4.23 37.62
CA ARG A 586 -20.12 5.56 37.06
C ARG A 586 -20.52 5.50 35.59
N PHE A 587 -19.89 4.62 34.80
CA PHE A 587 -20.22 4.42 33.40
C PHE A 587 -21.67 3.97 33.22
N PHE A 588 -22.12 2.95 33.97
CA PHE A 588 -23.50 2.47 33.85
C PHE A 588 -24.52 3.47 34.41
N ALA A 589 -24.15 4.30 35.39
CA ALA A 589 -24.99 5.42 35.82
C ALA A 589 -25.21 6.45 34.70
N MET A 590 -24.17 6.77 33.92
CA MET A 590 -24.28 7.60 32.71
C MET A 590 -25.21 6.94 31.68
N VAL A 591 -25.00 5.66 31.37
CA VAL A 591 -25.84 4.95 30.39
C VAL A 591 -27.31 5.00 30.79
N LYS A 592 -27.62 4.73 32.07
CA LYS A 592 -28.99 4.79 32.60
C LYS A 592 -29.59 6.20 32.49
N HIS A 593 -28.85 7.22 32.91
CA HIS A 593 -29.27 8.62 32.78
C HIS A 593 -29.59 8.98 31.33
N ASN A 594 -28.73 8.58 30.38
CA ASN A 594 -28.93 8.86 28.97
C ASN A 594 -30.18 8.17 28.41
N HIS A 595 -30.42 6.91 28.79
CA HIS A 595 -31.62 6.18 28.40
C HIS A 595 -32.90 6.86 28.90
N GLU A 596 -32.91 7.31 30.15
CA GLU A 596 -34.08 7.92 30.78
C GLU A 596 -34.37 9.33 30.24
N GLN A 597 -33.32 10.15 30.09
CA GLN A 597 -33.46 11.57 29.77
C GLN A 597 -33.44 11.87 28.27
N TYR A 598 -32.67 11.13 27.46
CA TYR A 598 -32.34 11.54 26.10
C TYR A 598 -32.75 10.57 25.00
N PHE A 599 -33.00 9.28 25.30
CA PHE A 599 -33.33 8.30 24.26
C PHE A 599 -34.83 7.96 24.18
N LEU A 600 -35.31 7.74 22.94
CA LEU A 600 -36.62 7.21 22.60
C LEU A 600 -36.58 5.68 22.50
N SER A 601 -35.67 5.16 21.68
CA SER A 601 -35.23 3.76 21.65
C SER A 601 -33.70 3.69 21.60
N TYR A 602 -33.16 2.54 21.98
CA TYR A 602 -31.72 2.31 21.91
C TYR A 602 -31.41 0.85 21.57
N THR A 603 -30.43 0.63 20.69
CA THR A 603 -29.86 -0.69 20.42
C THR A 603 -28.34 -0.63 20.44
N ARG A 604 -27.70 -1.79 20.46
CA ARG A 604 -26.24 -1.90 20.60
C ARG A 604 -25.73 -3.08 19.81
N HIS A 605 -24.51 -2.98 19.29
CA HIS A 605 -23.87 -4.10 18.63
C HIS A 605 -22.41 -4.28 19.03
N SER A 606 -21.94 -5.51 18.84
CA SER A 606 -20.51 -5.83 18.76
C SER A 606 -20.32 -7.06 17.88
N THR A 607 -19.34 -7.06 17.00
CA THR A 607 -18.96 -8.19 16.14
C THR A 607 -18.34 -9.35 16.93
N ASN A 608 -17.73 -9.08 18.09
CA ASN A 608 -17.09 -10.11 18.93
C ASN A 608 -18.10 -10.86 19.83
N ALA A 609 -18.32 -12.16 19.55
CA ALA A 609 -19.29 -12.98 20.25
C ALA A 609 -18.98 -13.19 21.75
N PHE A 610 -17.72 -13.38 22.13
CA PHE A 610 -17.33 -13.55 23.54
C PHE A 610 -17.56 -12.26 24.31
N PHE A 611 -17.20 -11.13 23.71
CA PHE A 611 -17.37 -9.81 24.29
C PHE A 611 -18.84 -9.45 24.50
N ARG A 612 -19.74 -9.77 23.54
CA ARG A 612 -21.19 -9.59 23.70
C ARG A 612 -21.73 -10.28 24.96
N HIS A 613 -21.31 -11.52 25.22
CA HIS A 613 -21.72 -12.25 26.42
C HIS A 613 -21.20 -11.59 27.70
N GLN A 614 -19.92 -11.24 27.75
CA GLN A 614 -19.31 -10.60 28.91
C GLN A 614 -19.97 -9.24 29.22
N LEU A 615 -20.08 -8.37 28.21
CA LEU A 615 -20.69 -7.05 28.36
C LEU A 615 -22.19 -7.17 28.71
N GLY A 616 -22.91 -8.11 28.11
CA GLY A 616 -24.31 -8.40 28.46
C GLY A 616 -24.51 -8.75 29.94
N THR A 617 -23.56 -9.49 30.56
CA THR A 617 -23.62 -9.74 32.02
C THR A 617 -23.43 -8.47 32.85
N GLN A 618 -22.62 -7.52 32.39
CA GLN A 618 -22.40 -6.24 33.07
C GLN A 618 -23.64 -5.34 32.98
N PHE A 619 -24.27 -5.25 31.81
CA PHE A 619 -25.55 -4.55 31.65
C PHE A 619 -26.64 -5.15 32.55
N THR A 620 -26.72 -6.48 32.63
CA THR A 620 -27.66 -7.18 33.51
C THR A 620 -27.41 -6.83 34.99
N LYS A 621 -26.14 -6.81 35.43
CA LYS A 621 -25.77 -6.40 36.80
C LYS A 621 -26.16 -4.95 37.10
N ALA A 622 -26.13 -4.08 36.10
CA ALA A 622 -26.56 -2.69 36.20
C ALA A 622 -28.09 -2.49 36.07
N SER A 623 -28.89 -3.57 36.00
CA SER A 623 -30.35 -3.52 35.80
C SER A 623 -30.76 -2.80 34.50
N LEU A 624 -29.96 -2.94 33.45
CA LEU A 624 -30.23 -2.43 32.11
C LEU A 624 -30.54 -3.60 31.16
N GLU A 625 -31.28 -3.34 30.09
CA GLU A 625 -31.52 -4.32 29.02
C GLU A 625 -30.18 -4.86 28.49
N ASN A 626 -30.05 -6.15 28.21
CA ASN A 626 -28.76 -6.79 27.90
C ASN A 626 -28.60 -7.22 26.44
N SER A 627 -29.58 -6.92 25.58
CA SER A 627 -29.55 -7.21 24.16
C SER A 627 -28.38 -6.48 23.49
N ILE A 628 -27.45 -7.25 22.92
CA ILE A 628 -26.34 -6.75 22.09
C ILE A 628 -26.34 -7.59 20.82
N TYR A 629 -26.55 -6.94 19.67
CA TYR A 629 -26.68 -7.57 18.36
C TYR A 629 -25.31 -7.85 17.72
N LYS A 630 -25.25 -8.75 16.73
CA LYS A 630 -23.99 -9.20 16.13
C LYS A 630 -23.44 -8.22 15.08
N SER A 631 -24.25 -7.30 14.60
CA SER A 631 -23.90 -6.32 13.58
C SER A 631 -24.70 -5.03 13.73
N PHE A 632 -24.20 -3.98 13.07
CA PHE A 632 -24.90 -2.70 12.94
C PHE A 632 -26.29 -2.85 12.31
N GLU A 633 -26.39 -3.59 11.19
CA GLU A 633 -27.67 -3.78 10.49
C GLU A 633 -28.71 -4.49 11.37
N GLU A 634 -28.30 -5.53 12.12
CA GLU A 634 -29.21 -6.23 13.03
C GLU A 634 -29.64 -5.32 14.19
N ALA A 635 -28.74 -4.48 14.73
CA ALA A 635 -29.11 -3.48 15.73
C ALA A 635 -30.06 -2.42 15.18
N LYS A 636 -29.91 -2.03 13.91
CA LYS A 636 -30.77 -1.06 13.24
C LYS A 636 -32.17 -1.62 12.95
N GLU A 637 -32.29 -2.90 12.61
CA GLU A 637 -33.58 -3.57 12.42
C GLU A 637 -34.43 -3.66 13.69
N HIS A 638 -33.79 -3.61 14.86
CA HIS A 638 -34.45 -3.72 16.17
C HIS A 638 -34.56 -2.37 16.92
N LEU A 639 -34.14 -1.26 16.28
CA LEU A 639 -34.24 0.09 16.82
C LEU A 639 -35.66 0.63 16.68
#